data_AF-A0A498KCR2-F1
#
_entry.id   AF-A0A498KCR2-F1
#
_cell.length_a   1.000
_cell.length_b   1.000
_cell.length_c   1.000
_cell.angle_alpha   90.00
_cell.angle_beta   90.00
_cell.angle_gamma   90.00
#
_symmetry.space_group_name_H-M   'P 1'
#
loop_
_entity.id
_entity.type
_entity.pdbx_description
1 polymer ?
#
loop_
_entity_poly.entity_id
_entity_poly.type
_entity_poly.pdbx_seq_one_letter_code
_entity_poly.pdbx_strand_id
1 'polypeptide(L)'
;MDGDMINLLKVWLSVCLCVCYCYATAKFVPKGFTRLICFLPIVCLFLYLPLFISSIHLAGNTSFFVSWLANFKLLLFAFGKGPLASDPSFSLARFVPLACLPIKIQQNKNPPPNPLAKHKKTTKSEGIQSVQKQNGQSKENTPADHQDKDKENPIPQDPKVGHKIPLNHVIKDLLFGILLRAYDYSDRIPPYAMWVLYSLHIYLFLELVLAVAAALARTLLATELEPQFNEPYLSTSLQEFWGRQWNLMVTGILRPTVYEPTLGFSRRVVGRRWWAPLPAVLATFLVSGLMHEIVFYHMGRMPPTWGLTCFFLLHGVCLTVEIGLKRAMSTGRWWLPRLVSGGLSVGFVMVTSFWLFLPQFFRFRAEIKAFEEYAAVGEFFRNLISPFVSRVWSSVFACFFYSHSIGKLVPKGTTRLLCVLPVVFLFLYLPLNFSSMHLEGGTAFFISWLGTFKLLLFAFGKGPLASHPPISIGRFLAIGCLPIEFQENPHPKSPNPKFETYPSPSKSHPNGQMTQNPPPKSQNPKIETYPSPSKSNPNRQNRENPPQKSQNSKIETNPSPQKAQKLPLNQVIKGILFVILIGVLKYSEHFHQKLVLVLHCLYIYLTLENLLAIVTILTRSLSGLDLKPHFNDPYFSTSLQNFWGRRWNLVAHSILRSAVYEPTRDYSAGVIGREWAPLPAVFGSFLVSGLMHEHIYYCMGRVRPTWEVTWFFVLHGVCLPVEIVLKKALKGRCRLPRVISLPLTLGFMVVTSYWLFFPQFIRCKADVRMLQEYGEFAAFLKNVIPSFR
;
A
#
# COMPACT_ATOMS: atom_id res chain seq x y z
N MET A 1 12.65 -19.68 17.05
CA MET A 1 11.57 -18.72 16.80
C MET A 1 10.48 -19.29 15.88
N ASP A 2 10.71 -20.42 15.23
CA ASP A 2 10.17 -20.63 13.88
C ASP A 2 9.13 -21.75 13.80
N GLY A 3 9.19 -22.72 14.71
CA GLY A 3 8.03 -23.54 15.05
C GLY A 3 6.83 -22.67 15.46
N ASP A 4 7.09 -21.58 16.20
CA ASP A 4 6.05 -20.61 16.57
C ASP A 4 5.52 -19.81 15.36
N MET A 5 6.35 -19.50 14.36
CA MET A 5 5.87 -18.84 13.14
C MET A 5 4.89 -19.71 12.34
N ILE A 6 5.07 -21.04 12.35
CA ILE A 6 4.12 -21.97 11.73
C ILE A 6 2.91 -22.25 12.61
N ASN A 7 3.07 -22.33 13.93
CA ASN A 7 1.91 -22.42 14.81
C ASN A 7 1.06 -21.14 14.75
N LEU A 8 1.69 -19.97 14.66
CA LEU A 8 1.06 -18.69 14.35
C LEU A 8 0.30 -18.77 13.02
N LEU A 9 0.92 -19.24 11.92
CA LEU A 9 0.24 -19.39 10.63
C LEU A 9 -0.96 -20.34 10.72
N LYS A 10 -0.80 -21.53 11.33
CA LYS A 10 -1.88 -22.50 11.55
C LYS A 10 -3.02 -21.88 12.36
N VAL A 11 -2.71 -21.22 13.47
CA VAL A 11 -3.68 -20.51 14.33
C VAL A 11 -4.42 -19.43 13.55
N TRP A 12 -3.72 -18.54 12.83
CA TRP A 12 -4.37 -17.44 12.11
C TRP A 12 -5.18 -17.92 10.88
N LEU A 13 -4.79 -19.02 10.24
CA LEU A 13 -5.62 -19.71 9.25
C LEU A 13 -6.89 -20.29 9.87
N SER A 14 -6.78 -20.97 11.03
CA SER A 14 -7.93 -21.47 11.78
C SER A 14 -8.87 -20.34 12.21
N VAL A 15 -8.34 -19.21 12.71
CA VAL A 15 -9.12 -18.00 13.02
C VAL A 15 -9.85 -17.49 11.79
N CYS A 16 -9.19 -17.37 10.64
CA CYS A 16 -9.83 -16.95 9.40
C CYS A 16 -10.99 -17.87 9.00
N LEU A 17 -10.80 -19.20 9.04
CA LEU A 17 -11.85 -20.18 8.75
C LEU A 17 -13.05 -20.06 9.72
N CYS A 18 -12.78 -19.86 11.01
CA CYS A 18 -13.80 -19.66 12.03
C CYS A 18 -14.60 -18.37 11.82
N VAL A 19 -13.93 -17.26 11.45
CA VAL A 19 -14.61 -15.99 11.13
C VAL A 19 -15.44 -16.12 9.85
N CYS A 20 -14.95 -16.87 8.83
CA CYS A 20 -15.72 -17.21 7.64
C CYS A 20 -16.98 -18.03 7.97
N TYR A 21 -16.88 -19.00 8.88
CA TYR A 21 -18.03 -19.75 9.40
C TYR A 21 -19.03 -18.82 10.09
N CYS A 22 -18.59 -17.96 11.02
CA CYS A 22 -19.47 -16.99 11.68
C CYS A 22 -20.18 -16.06 10.70
N TYR A 23 -19.49 -15.60 9.65
CA TYR A 23 -20.05 -14.79 8.57
C TYR A 23 -21.12 -15.53 7.77
N ALA A 24 -20.86 -16.78 7.38
CA ALA A 24 -21.82 -17.61 6.65
C ALA A 24 -23.06 -17.90 7.51
N THR A 25 -22.87 -18.38 8.73
CA THR A 25 -23.93 -18.69 9.69
C THR A 25 -24.84 -17.48 9.97
N ALA A 26 -24.27 -16.27 10.05
CA ALA A 26 -25.04 -15.04 10.26
C ALA A 26 -25.98 -14.65 9.09
N LYS A 27 -25.86 -15.27 7.91
CA LYS A 27 -26.81 -15.11 6.79
C LYS A 27 -28.05 -15.98 6.93
N PHE A 28 -27.92 -17.12 7.61
CA PHE A 28 -28.98 -18.13 7.73
C PHE A 28 -29.66 -18.10 9.11
N VAL A 29 -28.91 -17.80 10.17
CA VAL A 29 -29.41 -17.77 11.56
C VAL A 29 -29.76 -16.33 11.97
N PRO A 30 -30.98 -16.04 12.45
CA PRO A 30 -31.39 -14.68 12.84
C PRO A 30 -30.58 -14.15 14.04
N LYS A 31 -30.50 -12.82 14.17
CA LYS A 31 -29.82 -12.16 15.31
C LYS A 31 -30.52 -12.49 16.63
N GLY A 32 -29.74 -12.79 17.67
CA GLY A 32 -30.25 -13.19 18.99
C GLY A 32 -29.55 -14.42 19.56
N PHE A 33 -30.23 -15.09 20.49
CA PHE A 33 -29.66 -16.19 21.28
C PHE A 33 -29.28 -17.41 20.44
N THR A 34 -30.05 -17.77 19.42
CA THR A 34 -29.73 -18.88 18.49
C THR A 34 -28.39 -18.67 17.79
N ARG A 35 -28.11 -17.44 17.33
CA ARG A 35 -26.82 -17.09 16.71
C ARG A 35 -25.67 -17.10 17.72
N LEU A 36 -25.94 -16.74 18.98
CA LEU A 36 -24.95 -16.84 20.07
C LEU A 36 -24.56 -18.30 20.32
N ILE A 37 -25.52 -19.23 20.37
CA ILE A 37 -25.24 -20.68 20.51
C ILE A 37 -24.34 -21.16 19.36
N CYS A 38 -24.65 -20.80 18.11
CA CYS A 38 -23.81 -21.18 16.96
C CYS A 38 -22.39 -20.58 17.01
N PHE A 39 -22.18 -19.45 17.69
CA PHE A 39 -20.86 -18.84 17.82
C PHE A 39 -20.10 -19.33 19.07
N LEU A 40 -20.77 -19.93 20.06
CA LEU A 40 -20.14 -20.36 21.31
C LEU A 40 -18.94 -21.33 21.12
N PRO A 41 -19.00 -22.35 20.23
CA PRO A 41 -17.84 -23.21 19.95
C PRO A 41 -16.64 -22.42 19.40
N ILE A 42 -16.89 -21.40 18.58
CA ILE A 42 -15.85 -20.52 18.03
C ILE A 42 -15.25 -19.64 19.13
N VAL A 43 -16.08 -19.13 20.05
CA VAL A 43 -15.60 -18.34 21.19
C VAL A 43 -14.67 -19.17 22.09
N CYS A 44 -15.04 -20.42 22.40
CA CYS A 44 -14.19 -21.35 23.13
C CYS A 44 -12.88 -21.66 22.38
N LEU A 45 -12.96 -21.92 21.07
CA LEU A 45 -11.78 -22.17 20.24
C LEU A 45 -10.84 -20.95 20.17
N PHE A 46 -11.37 -19.73 20.16
CA PHE A 46 -10.59 -18.49 20.19
C PHE A 46 -9.91 -18.23 21.54
N LEU A 47 -10.41 -18.80 22.64
CA LEU A 47 -9.68 -18.86 23.90
C LEU A 47 -8.58 -19.92 23.85
N TYR A 48 -8.79 -21.05 23.18
CA TYR A 48 -7.83 -22.16 23.13
C TYR A 48 -6.65 -21.93 22.16
N LEU A 49 -6.89 -21.34 20.99
CA LEU A 49 -5.92 -21.26 19.90
C LEU A 49 -4.55 -20.60 20.23
N PRO A 50 -4.43 -19.55 21.06
CA PRO A 50 -3.12 -18.99 21.40
C PRO A 50 -2.21 -19.97 22.14
N LEU A 51 -2.75 -21.04 22.75
CA LEU A 51 -1.97 -22.06 23.46
C LEU A 51 -1.05 -22.90 22.54
N PHE A 52 -1.19 -22.78 21.22
CA PHE A 52 -0.25 -23.39 20.27
C PHE A 52 1.00 -22.55 20.00
N ILE A 53 1.07 -21.31 20.49
CA ILE A 53 2.19 -20.39 20.28
C ILE A 53 3.02 -20.29 21.56
N SER A 54 4.31 -20.62 21.47
CA SER A 54 5.25 -20.63 22.62
C SER A 54 5.85 -19.24 22.87
N SER A 55 6.14 -18.50 21.81
CA SER A 55 6.63 -17.13 21.85
C SER A 55 5.70 -16.19 22.64
N ILE A 56 6.31 -15.39 23.50
CA ILE A 56 5.65 -14.53 24.46
C ILE A 56 4.94 -13.36 23.78
N HIS A 57 5.57 -12.73 22.79
CA HIS A 57 4.98 -11.63 22.05
C HIS A 57 3.94 -12.12 21.05
N LEU A 58 4.20 -13.24 20.36
CA LEU A 58 3.24 -13.80 19.40
C LEU A 58 1.99 -14.36 20.10
N ALA A 59 2.14 -15.06 21.23
CA ALA A 59 1.01 -15.57 22.01
C ALA A 59 0.22 -14.45 22.68
N GLY A 60 0.89 -13.46 23.29
CA GLY A 60 0.25 -12.30 23.91
C GLY A 60 -0.56 -11.47 22.90
N ASN A 61 0.04 -11.14 21.75
CA ASN A 61 -0.63 -10.38 20.69
C ASN A 61 -1.79 -11.18 20.06
N THR A 62 -1.61 -12.48 19.81
CA THR A 62 -2.68 -13.34 19.28
C THR A 62 -3.83 -13.47 20.28
N SER A 63 -3.53 -13.66 21.58
CA SER A 63 -4.53 -13.66 22.64
C SER A 63 -5.30 -12.34 22.72
N PHE A 64 -4.61 -11.20 22.62
CA PHE A 64 -5.27 -9.90 22.60
C PHE A 64 -6.22 -9.77 21.40
N PHE A 65 -5.74 -9.99 20.17
CA PHE A 65 -6.57 -9.82 18.98
C PHE A 65 -7.71 -10.85 18.85
N VAL A 66 -7.46 -12.12 19.20
CA VAL A 66 -8.39 -13.23 18.97
C VAL A 66 -9.25 -13.50 20.20
N SER A 67 -8.62 -13.90 21.31
CA SER A 67 -9.32 -14.30 22.54
C SER A 67 -10.08 -13.15 23.18
N TRP A 68 -9.61 -11.91 23.01
CA TRP A 68 -10.32 -10.70 23.45
C TRP A 68 -11.11 -10.05 22.31
N LEU A 69 -10.46 -9.47 21.29
CA LEU A 69 -11.18 -8.52 20.41
C LEU A 69 -12.17 -9.25 19.49
N ALA A 70 -11.72 -10.29 18.80
CA ALA A 70 -12.56 -11.04 17.88
C ALA A 70 -13.74 -11.68 18.62
N ASN A 71 -13.50 -12.28 19.79
CA ASN A 71 -14.55 -12.81 20.66
C ASN A 71 -15.60 -11.77 21.03
N PHE A 72 -15.19 -10.62 21.60
CA PHE A 72 -16.15 -9.61 22.04
C PHE A 72 -16.90 -8.96 20.86
N LYS A 73 -16.25 -8.84 19.69
CA LYS A 73 -16.90 -8.40 18.45
C LYS A 73 -17.92 -9.43 17.93
N LEU A 74 -17.61 -10.73 17.98
CA LEU A 74 -18.53 -11.82 17.60
C LEU A 74 -19.72 -11.92 18.56
N LEU A 75 -19.51 -11.74 19.87
CA LEU A 75 -20.59 -11.68 20.86
C LEU A 75 -21.56 -10.52 20.58
N LEU A 76 -21.05 -9.32 20.25
CA LEU A 76 -21.93 -8.22 19.80
C LEU A 76 -22.66 -8.55 18.48
N PHE A 77 -21.95 -9.17 17.53
CA PHE A 77 -22.50 -9.54 16.23
C PHE A 77 -23.60 -10.61 16.30
N ALA A 78 -23.55 -11.50 17.31
CA ALA A 78 -24.62 -12.45 17.62
C ALA A 78 -25.97 -11.72 17.83
N PHE A 79 -25.95 -10.58 18.53
CA PHE A 79 -27.12 -9.73 18.79
C PHE A 79 -27.34 -8.63 17.72
N GLY A 80 -26.57 -8.62 16.63
CA GLY A 80 -26.65 -7.59 15.60
C GLY A 80 -26.20 -6.20 16.06
N LYS A 81 -25.23 -6.13 16.98
CA LYS A 81 -24.61 -4.91 17.52
C LYS A 81 -23.12 -4.86 17.20
N GLY A 82 -22.47 -3.75 17.53
CA GLY A 82 -21.02 -3.60 17.45
C GLY A 82 -20.48 -3.37 16.02
N PRO A 83 -19.16 -3.33 15.85
CA PRO A 83 -18.52 -2.89 14.60
C PRO A 83 -18.73 -3.84 13.41
N LEU A 84 -19.13 -5.10 13.66
CA LEU A 84 -19.41 -6.10 12.63
C LEU A 84 -20.86 -6.04 12.10
N ALA A 85 -21.76 -5.35 12.80
CA ALA A 85 -23.14 -5.19 12.38
C ALA A 85 -23.29 -3.95 11.47
N SER A 86 -23.36 -4.18 10.15
CA SER A 86 -23.65 -3.14 9.16
C SER A 86 -24.85 -3.51 8.31
N ASP A 87 -25.55 -2.47 7.84
CA ASP A 87 -26.59 -2.58 6.82
C ASP A 87 -26.23 -1.61 5.67
N PRO A 88 -25.96 -2.10 4.43
CA PRO A 88 -25.87 -3.51 4.05
C PRO A 88 -24.67 -4.23 4.69
N SER A 89 -24.72 -5.56 4.72
CA SER A 89 -23.66 -6.40 5.30
C SER A 89 -22.32 -6.25 4.56
N PHE A 90 -21.20 -6.17 5.30
CA PHE A 90 -19.87 -6.16 4.71
C PHE A 90 -19.60 -7.39 3.80
N SER A 91 -18.74 -7.20 2.80
CA SER A 91 -18.16 -8.31 2.04
C SER A 91 -17.19 -9.11 2.92
N LEU A 92 -17.01 -10.41 2.63
CA LEU A 92 -16.13 -11.29 3.42
C LEU A 92 -14.71 -10.72 3.60
N ALA A 93 -14.15 -10.13 2.53
CA ALA A 93 -12.84 -9.49 2.54
C ALA A 93 -12.73 -8.27 3.49
N ARG A 94 -13.85 -7.60 3.80
CA ARG A 94 -13.90 -6.55 4.84
C ARG A 94 -14.21 -7.13 6.22
N PHE A 95 -15.05 -8.16 6.29
CA PHE A 95 -15.50 -8.76 7.54
C PHE A 95 -14.36 -9.44 8.31
N VAL A 96 -13.50 -10.22 7.64
CA VAL A 96 -12.42 -10.97 8.31
C VAL A 96 -11.41 -10.05 9.03
N PRO A 97 -10.81 -9.03 8.38
CA PRO A 97 -9.88 -8.14 9.08
C PRO A 97 -10.59 -7.24 10.10
N LEU A 98 -11.84 -6.84 9.86
CA LEU A 98 -12.63 -6.06 10.82
C LEU A 98 -12.96 -6.83 12.10
N ALA A 99 -13.09 -8.16 12.02
CA ALA A 99 -13.28 -9.02 13.18
C ALA A 99 -12.00 -9.16 14.01
N CYS A 100 -10.86 -9.41 13.36
CA CYS A 100 -9.62 -9.76 14.07
C CYS A 100 -8.75 -8.57 14.45
N LEU A 101 -8.70 -7.51 13.64
CA LEU A 101 -7.86 -6.33 13.88
C LEU A 101 -8.61 -5.27 14.71
N PRO A 102 -7.92 -4.33 15.38
CA PRO A 102 -8.51 -3.31 16.27
C PRO A 102 -9.30 -2.19 15.53
N ILE A 103 -9.98 -2.52 14.43
CA ILE A 103 -10.64 -1.58 13.51
C ILE A 103 -12.02 -1.14 14.02
N LYS A 104 -12.26 0.17 13.98
CA LYS A 104 -13.59 0.82 13.94
C LYS A 104 -13.70 1.55 12.61
N ILE A 105 -14.79 1.36 11.88
CA ILE A 105 -15.09 2.14 10.68
C ILE A 105 -15.83 3.40 11.12
N GLN A 106 -15.26 4.58 10.88
CA GLN A 106 -16.02 5.83 11.02
C GLN A 106 -17.11 5.86 9.94
N GLN A 107 -18.35 5.54 10.33
CA GLN A 107 -19.51 5.81 9.49
C GLN A 107 -19.75 7.31 9.47
N ASN A 108 -19.35 7.96 8.38
CA ASN A 108 -19.59 9.38 8.16
C ASN A 108 -21.10 9.62 7.95
N LYS A 109 -21.85 9.81 9.06
CA LYS A 109 -23.29 10.06 9.06
C LYS A 109 -23.60 11.51 8.67
N ASN A 110 -23.34 11.84 7.41
CA ASN A 110 -24.04 12.94 6.75
C ASN A 110 -25.36 12.39 6.18
N PRO A 111 -26.53 12.81 6.67
CA PRO A 111 -27.79 12.53 5.98
C PRO A 111 -27.73 13.20 4.60
N PRO A 112 -28.23 12.55 3.52
CA PRO A 112 -28.38 13.23 2.24
C PRO A 112 -29.33 14.43 2.42
N PRO A 113 -29.06 15.59 1.78
CA PRO A 113 -29.98 16.72 1.82
C PRO A 113 -31.35 16.30 1.27
N ASN A 114 -32.40 16.50 2.06
CA ASN A 114 -33.74 16.07 1.70
C ASN A 114 -34.23 16.90 0.48
N PRO A 115 -34.52 16.32 -0.70
CA PRO A 115 -34.75 17.11 -1.93
C PRO A 115 -36.05 17.93 -1.95
N LEU A 116 -36.91 17.79 -0.94
CA LEU A 116 -38.26 18.35 -0.88
C LEU A 116 -38.36 19.55 0.08
N ALA A 117 -37.53 20.58 -0.15
CA ALA A 117 -37.60 21.86 0.55
C ALA A 117 -37.27 23.08 -0.34
N LYS A 118 -37.47 22.99 -1.67
CA LYS A 118 -37.33 24.12 -2.61
C LYS A 118 -38.41 24.12 -3.70
N HIS A 119 -39.69 24.18 -3.32
CA HIS A 119 -40.77 24.67 -4.21
C HIS A 119 -42.03 25.09 -3.44
N LYS A 120 -42.02 26.32 -2.86
CA LYS A 120 -43.17 27.22 -2.76
C LYS A 120 -42.76 28.56 -2.12
N LYS A 121 -42.30 29.48 -2.98
CA LYS A 121 -42.52 30.92 -2.77
C LYS A 121 -43.38 31.42 -3.93
N THR A 122 -44.27 32.36 -3.59
CA THR A 122 -45.21 33.15 -4.43
C THR A 122 -46.64 32.59 -4.51
N THR A 123 -47.54 33.07 -3.63
CA THR A 123 -48.65 34.00 -3.96
C THR A 123 -49.59 34.25 -2.76
N LYS A 124 -49.81 35.55 -2.47
CA LYS A 124 -51.02 36.25 -1.98
C LYS A 124 -51.92 35.71 -0.83
N SER A 125 -51.96 36.54 0.22
CA SER A 125 -53.11 37.23 0.84
C SER A 125 -54.11 36.56 1.80
N GLU A 126 -54.51 37.40 2.78
CA GLU A 126 -55.72 37.41 3.63
C GLU A 126 -55.98 36.29 4.66
N GLY A 127 -56.47 36.66 5.86
CA GLY A 127 -57.12 35.71 6.78
C GLY A 127 -56.93 35.82 8.31
N ILE A 128 -57.05 37.01 8.93
CA ILE A 128 -57.73 37.24 10.24
C ILE A 128 -57.29 36.44 11.52
N GLN A 129 -56.76 37.21 12.51
CA GLN A 129 -56.95 37.11 14.00
C GLN A 129 -56.59 35.77 14.74
N SER A 130 -56.16 35.73 16.01
CA SER A 130 -56.42 36.63 17.16
C SER A 130 -55.41 36.47 18.33
N VAL A 131 -55.26 37.56 19.12
CA VAL A 131 -55.10 37.60 20.60
C VAL A 131 -53.81 37.07 21.27
N GLN A 132 -52.96 38.04 21.72
CA GLN A 132 -52.57 38.34 23.13
C GLN A 132 -52.07 37.20 24.08
N LYS A 133 -51.17 37.42 25.07
CA LYS A 133 -50.84 38.67 25.80
C LYS A 133 -49.49 38.63 26.58
N GLN A 134 -48.77 39.76 26.54
CA GLN A 134 -48.10 40.52 27.64
C GLN A 134 -46.88 40.03 28.49
N ASN A 135 -45.92 40.98 28.54
CA ASN A 135 -45.11 41.49 29.68
C ASN A 135 -44.09 40.58 30.37
N GLY A 136 -42.95 41.08 30.88
CA GLY A 136 -42.32 42.42 30.96
C GLY A 136 -40.93 42.26 31.63
N GLN A 137 -40.04 43.24 31.82
CA GLN A 137 -40.08 44.70 31.68
C GLN A 137 -38.62 45.23 31.60
N SER A 138 -38.41 46.45 31.09
CA SER A 138 -37.11 47.04 30.71
C SER A 138 -36.63 48.20 31.62
N LYS A 139 -35.32 48.54 31.52
CA LYS A 139 -34.62 49.84 31.71
C LYS A 139 -33.10 49.57 31.66
N GLU A 140 -32.22 50.08 30.79
CA GLU A 140 -32.10 51.32 29.99
C GLU A 140 -31.33 52.46 30.71
N ASN A 141 -30.15 52.81 30.17
CA ASN A 141 -29.81 54.16 29.68
C ASN A 141 -28.46 54.18 28.90
N THR A 142 -28.38 55.09 27.93
CA THR A 142 -27.49 55.20 26.74
C THR A 142 -26.57 56.44 26.86
N PRO A 143 -25.87 57.00 25.83
CA PRO A 143 -25.48 56.55 24.47
C PRO A 143 -23.92 56.43 24.35
N ALA A 144 -23.17 56.47 23.22
CA ALA A 144 -23.46 56.72 21.80
C ALA A 144 -22.43 56.13 20.81
N ASP A 145 -22.86 56.08 19.54
CA ASP A 145 -22.18 56.42 18.27
C ASP A 145 -21.42 55.43 17.35
N HIS A 146 -21.88 55.49 16.08
CA HIS A 146 -21.43 55.05 14.75
C HIS A 146 -20.54 53.82 14.39
N GLN A 147 -21.05 53.16 13.33
CA GLN A 147 -20.37 52.52 12.16
C GLN A 147 -19.87 51.07 12.19
N ASP A 148 -20.76 50.17 11.74
CA ASP A 148 -20.63 49.41 10.48
C ASP A 148 -19.32 48.64 10.17
N LYS A 149 -19.36 47.32 10.35
CA LYS A 149 -19.16 46.35 9.25
C LYS A 149 -19.28 44.89 9.69
N ASP A 150 -20.05 44.12 8.91
CA ASP A 150 -20.07 42.66 9.00
C ASP A 150 -18.68 42.05 8.75
N LYS A 151 -18.25 41.20 9.67
CA LYS A 151 -17.20 40.19 9.44
C LYS A 151 -17.67 38.85 9.95
N GLU A 152 -18.21 38.03 9.04
CA GLU A 152 -18.25 36.58 9.25
C GLU A 152 -16.83 36.08 9.55
N ASN A 153 -16.64 35.48 10.73
CA ASN A 153 -15.42 34.74 11.01
C ASN A 153 -15.39 33.49 10.13
N PRO A 154 -14.35 33.26 9.32
CA PRO A 154 -14.27 32.06 8.50
C PRO A 154 -14.15 30.82 9.39
N ILE A 155 -15.07 29.88 9.17
CA ILE A 155 -15.04 28.52 9.72
C ILE A 155 -13.64 27.93 9.47
N PRO A 156 -12.98 27.31 10.47
CA PRO A 156 -11.67 26.69 10.28
C PRO A 156 -11.73 25.64 9.17
N GLN A 157 -11.05 25.92 8.06
CA GLN A 157 -10.92 24.95 6.98
C GLN A 157 -10.01 23.82 7.44
N ASP A 158 -10.48 22.57 7.31
CA ASP A 158 -9.65 21.38 7.54
C ASP A 158 -8.33 21.49 6.75
N PRO A 159 -7.16 21.36 7.40
CA PRO A 159 -5.89 21.46 6.71
C PRO A 159 -5.72 20.28 5.75
N LYS A 160 -5.70 20.62 4.46
CA LYS A 160 -5.41 19.79 3.28
C LYS A 160 -4.51 18.59 3.59
N VAL A 161 -4.93 17.41 3.14
CA VAL A 161 -4.21 16.13 3.25
C VAL A 161 -2.77 16.25 2.75
N GLY A 162 -1.85 16.43 3.69
CA GLY A 162 -0.43 16.28 3.50
C GLY A 162 0.06 15.18 4.43
N HIS A 163 0.73 14.16 3.88
CA HIS A 163 1.39 13.12 4.68
C HIS A 163 2.57 13.71 5.47
N LYS A 164 2.28 14.35 6.60
CA LYS A 164 3.22 14.50 7.70
C LYS A 164 3.12 13.24 8.54
N ILE A 165 4.16 12.41 8.54
CA ILE A 165 4.32 11.38 9.56
C ILE A 165 4.30 12.12 10.92
N PRO A 166 3.43 11.77 11.87
CA PRO A 166 3.38 12.47 13.15
C PRO A 166 4.73 12.33 13.84
N LEU A 167 5.41 13.46 14.09
CA LEU A 167 6.74 13.52 14.70
C LEU A 167 6.80 12.70 16.01
N ASN A 168 5.68 12.66 16.73
CA ASN A 168 5.48 11.90 17.97
C ASN A 168 5.76 10.39 17.81
N HIS A 169 5.35 9.74 16.71
CA HIS A 169 5.61 8.31 16.52
C HIS A 169 7.10 8.03 16.28
N VAL A 170 7.77 8.85 15.45
CA VAL A 170 9.22 8.72 15.20
C VAL A 170 10.03 8.91 16.48
N ILE A 171 9.61 9.84 17.35
CA ILE A 171 10.22 10.06 18.67
C ILE A 171 10.02 8.82 19.56
N LYS A 172 8.83 8.21 19.57
CA LYS A 172 8.53 7.01 20.36
C LYS A 172 9.29 5.77 19.86
N ASP A 173 9.42 5.59 18.55
CA ASP A 173 10.23 4.52 17.96
C ASP A 173 11.71 4.67 18.34
N LEU A 174 12.24 5.90 18.30
CA LEU A 174 13.59 6.21 18.76
C LEU A 174 13.77 5.96 20.27
N LEU A 175 12.79 6.37 21.10
CA LEU A 175 12.79 6.11 22.53
C LEU A 175 12.76 4.60 22.84
N PHE A 176 12.01 3.80 22.08
CA PHE A 176 12.01 2.34 22.22
C PHE A 176 13.38 1.74 21.89
N GLY A 177 14.05 2.21 20.82
CA GLY A 177 15.43 1.81 20.49
C GLY A 177 16.45 2.19 21.57
N ILE A 178 16.34 3.40 22.14
CA ILE A 178 17.19 3.85 23.26
C ILE A 178 16.92 2.99 24.52
N LEU A 179 15.65 2.68 24.79
CA LEU A 179 15.24 1.85 25.93
C LEU A 179 15.81 0.43 25.84
N LEU A 180 15.76 -0.19 24.65
CA LEU A 180 16.42 -1.48 24.40
C LEU A 180 17.93 -1.41 24.71
N ARG A 181 18.61 -0.33 24.30
CA ARG A 181 20.04 -0.12 24.59
C ARG A 181 20.34 0.20 26.06
N ALA A 182 19.37 0.71 26.82
CA ALA A 182 19.54 0.97 28.26
C ALA A 182 19.59 -0.32 29.09
N TYR A 183 18.93 -1.40 28.65
CA TYR A 183 18.97 -2.69 29.34
C TYR A 183 20.35 -3.36 29.30
N ASP A 184 21.21 -3.04 28.34
CA ASP A 184 22.64 -3.47 28.33
C ASP A 184 23.42 -2.96 29.55
N TYR A 185 22.89 -1.95 30.25
CA TYR A 185 23.47 -1.39 31.48
C TYR A 185 22.61 -1.71 32.73
N SER A 186 21.68 -2.66 32.64
CA SER A 186 20.74 -3.00 33.71
C SER A 186 21.39 -3.29 35.07
N ASP A 187 22.56 -3.93 35.09
CA ASP A 187 23.38 -4.16 36.31
C ASP A 187 23.77 -2.88 37.07
N ARG A 188 23.76 -1.72 36.39
CA ARG A 188 24.11 -0.41 36.95
C ARG A 188 22.90 0.45 37.30
N ILE A 189 21.69 0.01 36.96
CA ILE A 189 20.45 0.78 37.11
C ILE A 189 19.75 0.36 38.42
N PRO A 190 19.38 1.30 39.32
CA PRO A 190 18.66 0.97 40.55
C PRO A 190 17.36 0.17 40.27
N PRO A 191 16.99 -0.79 41.13
CA PRO A 191 15.89 -1.73 40.86
C PRO A 191 14.54 -1.03 40.64
N TYR A 192 14.23 0.03 41.39
CA TYR A 192 13.01 0.83 41.17
C TYR A 192 13.03 1.59 39.83
N ALA A 193 14.20 2.03 39.37
CA ALA A 193 14.33 2.66 38.05
C ALA A 193 14.12 1.62 36.94
N MET A 194 14.63 0.40 37.08
CA MET A 194 14.32 -0.72 36.17
C MET A 194 12.81 -0.98 36.06
N TRP A 195 12.04 -0.90 37.16
CA TRP A 195 10.58 -1.09 37.13
C TRP A 195 9.85 0.05 36.40
N VAL A 196 10.36 1.28 36.45
CA VAL A 196 9.90 2.39 35.59
C VAL A 196 10.22 2.10 34.12
N LEU A 197 11.44 1.63 33.80
CA LEU A 197 11.85 1.28 32.43
C LEU A 197 10.97 0.16 31.85
N TYR A 198 10.67 -0.89 32.61
CA TYR A 198 9.72 -1.93 32.17
C TYR A 198 8.30 -1.39 31.92
N SER A 199 7.85 -0.43 32.72
CA SER A 199 6.53 0.20 32.52
C SER A 199 6.48 1.04 31.23
N LEU A 200 7.54 1.79 30.94
CA LEU A 200 7.71 2.50 29.67
C LEU A 200 7.83 1.53 28.48
N HIS A 201 8.53 0.40 28.67
CA HIS A 201 8.68 -0.65 27.66
C HIS A 201 7.34 -1.24 27.26
N ILE A 202 6.51 -1.61 28.24
CA ILE A 202 5.17 -2.16 28.01
C ILE A 202 4.32 -1.15 27.24
N TYR A 203 4.31 0.13 27.64
CA TYR A 203 3.57 1.18 26.94
C TYR A 203 4.01 1.35 25.47
N LEU A 204 5.32 1.52 25.24
CA LEU A 204 5.87 1.70 23.88
C LEU A 204 5.66 0.45 23.01
N PHE A 205 5.83 -0.75 23.57
CA PHE A 205 5.59 -2.01 22.85
C PHE A 205 4.11 -2.16 22.45
N LEU A 206 3.15 -1.87 23.35
CA LEU A 206 1.74 -1.89 23.01
C LEU A 206 1.39 -0.87 21.93
N GLU A 207 1.96 0.34 21.98
CA GLU A 207 1.74 1.36 20.94
C GLU A 207 2.32 0.89 19.59
N LEU A 208 3.53 0.33 19.56
CA LEU A 208 4.17 -0.22 18.36
C LEU A 208 3.32 -1.34 17.72
N VAL A 209 2.89 -2.32 18.51
CA VAL A 209 2.05 -3.43 18.03
C VAL A 209 0.73 -2.92 17.44
N LEU A 210 0.10 -1.94 18.10
CA LEU A 210 -1.17 -1.36 17.64
C LEU A 210 -0.98 -0.46 16.40
N ALA A 211 0.14 0.24 16.29
CA ALA A 211 0.52 1.02 15.10
C ALA A 211 0.80 0.11 13.89
N VAL A 212 1.48 -1.03 14.08
CA VAL A 212 1.67 -2.05 13.03
C VAL A 212 0.32 -2.64 12.62
N ALA A 213 -0.56 -2.98 13.57
CA ALA A 213 -1.92 -3.43 13.27
C ALA A 213 -2.74 -2.35 12.55
N ALA A 214 -2.53 -1.07 12.84
CA ALA A 214 -3.14 0.06 12.12
C ALA A 214 -2.63 0.19 10.69
N ALA A 215 -1.33 0.02 10.46
CA ALA A 215 -0.73 0.04 9.12
C ALA A 215 -1.24 -1.14 8.26
N LEU A 216 -1.35 -2.33 8.84
CA LEU A 216 -1.96 -3.50 8.21
C LEU A 216 -3.45 -3.27 7.91
N ALA A 217 -4.21 -2.68 8.84
CA ALA A 217 -5.60 -2.30 8.61
C ALA A 217 -5.77 -1.27 7.48
N ARG A 218 -4.93 -0.23 7.45
CA ARG A 218 -4.92 0.81 6.41
C ARG A 218 -4.60 0.22 5.03
N THR A 219 -3.57 -0.63 4.93
CA THR A 219 -3.17 -1.26 3.65
C THR A 219 -4.17 -2.28 3.12
N LEU A 220 -4.84 -3.03 4.01
CA LEU A 220 -5.83 -4.04 3.61
C LEU A 220 -7.23 -3.46 3.32
N LEU A 221 -7.69 -2.47 4.09
CA LEU A 221 -9.09 -1.98 4.06
C LEU A 221 -9.28 -0.51 3.67
N ALA A 222 -8.19 0.25 3.51
CA ALA A 222 -8.19 1.71 3.27
C ALA A 222 -8.98 2.51 4.32
N THR A 223 -8.96 2.05 5.57
CA THR A 223 -9.62 2.70 6.71
C THR A 223 -8.58 3.20 7.71
N GLU A 224 -8.68 4.46 8.11
CA GLU A 224 -7.84 4.99 9.19
C GLU A 224 -8.26 4.43 10.55
N LEU A 225 -7.28 4.16 11.41
CA LEU A 225 -7.50 3.69 12.76
C LEU A 225 -7.56 4.88 13.73
N GLU A 226 -8.54 4.88 14.63
CA GLU A 226 -8.62 5.79 15.76
C GLU A 226 -7.39 5.59 16.68
N PRO A 227 -6.72 6.65 17.18
CA PRO A 227 -5.57 6.52 18.09
C PRO A 227 -5.90 5.63 19.30
N GLN A 228 -5.01 4.70 19.64
CA GLN A 228 -5.29 3.72 20.70
C GLN A 228 -4.85 4.21 22.09
N PHE A 229 -3.83 5.08 22.12
CA PHE A 229 -3.40 5.82 23.30
C PHE A 229 -3.48 7.32 23.01
N ASN A 230 -3.80 8.10 24.05
CA ASN A 230 -3.85 9.56 23.98
C ASN A 230 -3.09 10.14 25.19
N GLU A 231 -1.76 10.04 25.12
CA GLU A 231 -0.80 10.60 26.09
C GLU A 231 -1.13 10.31 27.58
N PRO A 232 -1.21 9.02 27.98
CA PRO A 232 -1.69 8.61 29.30
C PRO A 232 -0.86 9.11 30.49
N TYR A 233 0.39 9.52 30.26
CA TYR A 233 1.24 10.17 31.26
C TYR A 233 0.78 11.60 31.61
N LEU A 234 -0.15 12.19 30.85
CA LEU A 234 -0.78 13.48 31.14
C LEU A 234 -2.14 13.34 31.86
N SER A 235 -2.52 12.14 32.29
CA SER A 235 -3.81 11.92 32.96
C SER A 235 -3.92 12.72 34.26
N THR A 236 -4.98 13.50 34.43
CA THR A 236 -5.23 14.25 35.68
C THR A 236 -6.09 13.49 36.69
N SER A 237 -6.65 12.34 36.30
CA SER A 237 -7.50 11.48 37.14
C SER A 237 -7.62 10.05 36.57
N LEU A 238 -7.99 9.07 37.40
CA LEU A 238 -8.14 7.67 36.97
C LEU A 238 -9.28 7.51 35.95
N GLN A 239 -10.32 8.34 36.06
CA GLN A 239 -11.41 8.39 35.08
C GLN A 239 -10.93 8.84 33.69
N GLU A 240 -9.96 9.77 33.64
CA GLU A 240 -9.37 10.25 32.40
C GLU A 240 -8.39 9.22 31.84
N PHE A 241 -7.54 8.65 32.69
CA PHE A 241 -6.59 7.58 32.33
C PHE A 241 -7.32 6.40 31.67
N TRP A 242 -8.18 5.68 32.40
CA TRP A 242 -8.85 4.48 31.89
C TRP A 242 -9.95 4.77 30.85
N GLY A 243 -10.58 5.95 30.93
CA GLY A 243 -11.72 6.30 30.08
C GLY A 243 -11.38 6.97 28.75
N ARG A 244 -10.23 7.66 28.65
CA ARG A 244 -9.91 8.57 27.53
C ARG A 244 -8.47 8.52 27.01
N GLN A 245 -7.54 7.88 27.73
CA GLN A 245 -6.11 7.98 27.38
C GLN A 245 -5.39 6.63 27.28
N TRP A 246 -5.79 5.64 28.08
CA TRP A 246 -5.26 4.28 28.06
C TRP A 246 -6.16 3.35 27.24
N ASN A 247 -5.56 2.68 26.24
CA ASN A 247 -6.17 1.61 25.42
C ASN A 247 -7.65 1.87 25.05
N LEU A 248 -7.90 2.94 24.29
CA LEU A 248 -9.23 3.39 23.84
C LEU A 248 -10.02 2.34 23.06
N MET A 249 -9.31 1.35 22.50
CA MET A 249 -9.92 0.20 21.84
C MET A 249 -10.59 -0.71 22.89
N VAL A 250 -9.91 -1.09 23.99
CA VAL A 250 -10.49 -1.93 25.06
C VAL A 250 -11.70 -1.26 25.68
N THR A 251 -11.60 0.03 26.02
CA THR A 251 -12.73 0.82 26.52
C THR A 251 -13.89 0.89 25.50
N GLY A 252 -13.55 0.98 24.21
CA GLY A 252 -14.52 0.96 23.10
C GLY A 252 -15.26 -0.36 22.90
N ILE A 253 -14.67 -1.51 23.24
CA ILE A 253 -15.32 -2.83 23.13
C ILE A 253 -16.01 -3.27 24.42
N LEU A 254 -15.43 -2.97 25.59
CA LEU A 254 -16.02 -3.29 26.90
C LEU A 254 -17.28 -2.48 27.20
N ARG A 255 -17.36 -1.23 26.73
CA ARG A 255 -18.54 -0.38 26.93
C ARG A 255 -19.84 -1.01 26.41
N PRO A 256 -19.98 -1.39 25.13
CA PRO A 256 -21.21 -2.00 24.60
C PRO A 256 -21.42 -3.47 25.00
N THR A 257 -20.37 -4.19 25.42
CA THR A 257 -20.47 -5.62 25.80
C THR A 257 -20.79 -5.84 27.27
N VAL A 258 -20.21 -5.04 28.18
CA VAL A 258 -20.29 -5.24 29.63
C VAL A 258 -20.96 -4.04 30.29
N TYR A 259 -20.43 -2.83 30.11
CA TYR A 259 -20.89 -1.65 30.87
C TYR A 259 -22.36 -1.31 30.58
N GLU A 260 -22.75 -1.19 29.31
CA GLU A 260 -24.10 -0.78 28.92
C GLU A 260 -25.18 -1.84 29.27
N PRO A 261 -24.96 -3.15 29.02
CA PRO A 261 -25.87 -4.20 29.50
C PRO A 261 -25.99 -4.24 31.03
N THR A 262 -24.87 -4.21 31.77
CA THR A 262 -24.89 -4.26 33.23
C THR A 262 -25.53 -3.01 33.83
N LEU A 263 -25.30 -1.82 33.25
CA LEU A 263 -25.99 -0.59 33.65
C LEU A 263 -27.50 -0.68 33.39
N GLY A 264 -27.90 -1.28 32.26
CA GLY A 264 -29.30 -1.51 31.92
C GLY A 264 -30.00 -2.44 32.91
N PHE A 265 -29.34 -3.52 33.31
CA PHE A 265 -29.81 -4.45 34.34
C PHE A 265 -29.84 -3.80 35.74
N SER A 266 -28.74 -3.16 36.15
CA SER A 266 -28.60 -2.49 37.45
C SER A 266 -29.63 -1.37 37.65
N ARG A 267 -29.98 -0.63 36.59
CA ARG A 267 -31.09 0.36 36.63
C ARG A 267 -32.45 -0.27 36.96
N ARG A 268 -32.72 -1.50 36.53
CA ARG A 268 -33.97 -2.21 36.81
C ARG A 268 -34.01 -2.76 38.24
N VAL A 269 -32.87 -3.28 38.73
CA VAL A 269 -32.79 -3.96 40.03
C VAL A 269 -32.59 -2.96 41.19
N VAL A 270 -31.68 -2.00 41.04
CA VAL A 270 -31.26 -1.11 42.15
C VAL A 270 -32.16 0.13 42.29
N GLY A 271 -32.95 0.46 41.26
CA GLY A 271 -33.98 1.52 41.25
C GLY A 271 -33.49 2.97 41.37
N ARG A 272 -32.39 3.21 42.10
CA ARG A 272 -31.84 4.53 42.41
C ARG A 272 -30.78 4.92 41.38
N ARG A 273 -31.05 5.97 40.59
CA ARG A 273 -30.20 6.50 39.48
C ARG A 273 -28.72 6.71 39.83
N TRP A 274 -28.43 6.89 41.12
CA TRP A 274 -27.11 7.16 41.70
C TRP A 274 -26.22 5.92 41.82
N TRP A 275 -26.78 4.76 42.18
CA TRP A 275 -26.04 3.53 42.47
C TRP A 275 -25.87 2.64 41.23
N ALA A 276 -26.78 2.74 40.25
CA ALA A 276 -26.77 1.90 39.05
C ALA A 276 -25.44 1.89 38.23
N PRO A 277 -24.63 2.96 38.19
CA PRO A 277 -23.32 2.92 37.52
C PRO A 277 -22.24 2.10 38.25
N LEU A 278 -22.34 1.92 39.57
CA LEU A 278 -21.26 1.31 40.36
C LEU A 278 -21.06 -0.18 40.00
N PRO A 279 -22.11 -1.04 39.94
CA PRO A 279 -21.96 -2.41 39.47
C PRO A 279 -21.50 -2.50 38.01
N ALA A 280 -21.87 -1.53 37.17
CA ALA A 280 -21.47 -1.50 35.77
C ALA A 280 -19.96 -1.21 35.60
N VAL A 281 -19.39 -0.29 36.39
CA VAL A 281 -17.93 -0.06 36.42
C VAL A 281 -17.21 -1.30 36.97
N LEU A 282 -17.63 -1.82 38.13
CA LEU A 282 -16.98 -2.98 38.75
C LEU A 282 -17.02 -4.23 37.85
N ALA A 283 -18.15 -4.53 37.21
CA ALA A 283 -18.24 -5.62 36.24
C ALA A 283 -17.33 -5.41 35.02
N THR A 284 -17.17 -4.17 34.56
CA THR A 284 -16.27 -3.83 33.45
C THR A 284 -14.81 -4.09 33.80
N PHE A 285 -14.38 -3.68 35.00
CA PHE A 285 -13.03 -3.92 35.49
C PHE A 285 -12.79 -5.40 35.83
N LEU A 286 -13.78 -6.12 36.37
CA LEU A 286 -13.70 -7.57 36.58
C LEU A 286 -13.46 -8.32 35.27
N VAL A 287 -14.26 -8.06 34.23
CA VAL A 287 -14.09 -8.69 32.92
C VAL A 287 -12.75 -8.30 32.28
N SER A 288 -12.30 -7.05 32.43
CA SER A 288 -10.96 -6.64 32.02
C SER A 288 -9.87 -7.43 32.74
N GLY A 289 -9.99 -7.64 34.05
CA GLY A 289 -9.06 -8.44 34.85
C GLY A 289 -8.96 -9.88 34.37
N LEU A 290 -10.11 -10.56 34.24
CA LEU A 290 -10.19 -11.93 33.72
C LEU A 290 -9.55 -12.07 32.32
N MET A 291 -9.75 -11.10 31.42
CA MET A 291 -9.12 -11.13 30.10
C MET A 291 -7.60 -10.94 30.16
N HIS A 292 -7.08 -10.15 31.11
CA HIS A 292 -5.62 -10.04 31.30
C HIS A 292 -5.03 -11.31 31.95
N GLU A 293 -5.72 -11.98 32.87
CA GLU A 293 -5.29 -13.30 33.38
C GLU A 293 -5.19 -14.32 32.24
N ILE A 294 -6.15 -14.34 31.31
CA ILE A 294 -6.12 -15.22 30.12
C ILE A 294 -4.93 -14.87 29.21
N VAL A 295 -4.66 -13.58 28.95
CA VAL A 295 -3.50 -13.16 28.15
C VAL A 295 -2.18 -13.57 28.83
N PHE A 296 -2.05 -13.36 30.14
CA PHE A 296 -0.87 -13.77 30.90
C PHE A 296 -0.72 -15.29 30.99
N TYR A 297 -1.82 -16.03 31.08
CA TYR A 297 -1.82 -17.49 30.99
C TYR A 297 -1.31 -17.96 29.61
N HIS A 298 -1.73 -17.33 28.51
CA HIS A 298 -1.22 -17.67 27.17
C HIS A 298 0.27 -17.38 27.01
N MET A 299 0.75 -16.26 27.54
CA MET A 299 2.17 -15.86 27.51
C MET A 299 3.07 -16.72 28.40
N GLY A 300 2.64 -16.98 29.64
CA GLY A 300 3.49 -17.59 30.66
C GLY A 300 3.24 -19.07 30.93
N ARG A 301 2.06 -19.60 30.58
CA ARG A 301 1.54 -20.94 30.94
C ARG A 301 1.51 -21.23 32.45
N MET A 302 1.56 -20.19 33.26
CA MET A 302 1.49 -20.28 34.72
C MET A 302 0.04 -20.10 35.20
N PRO A 303 -0.45 -20.89 36.17
CA PRO A 303 -1.82 -20.77 36.66
C PRO A 303 -2.10 -19.37 37.24
N PRO A 304 -3.30 -18.80 37.04
CA PRO A 304 -3.64 -17.46 37.47
C PRO A 304 -3.56 -17.34 39.00
N THR A 305 -2.90 -16.29 39.47
CA THR A 305 -2.81 -15.90 40.89
C THR A 305 -3.93 -14.96 41.30
N TRP A 306 -4.76 -14.50 40.35
CA TRP A 306 -5.79 -13.48 40.54
C TRP A 306 -5.23 -12.08 40.88
N GLY A 307 -3.91 -11.90 40.94
CA GLY A 307 -3.27 -10.61 41.25
C GLY A 307 -3.55 -9.53 40.20
N LEU A 308 -3.63 -9.91 38.93
CA LEU A 308 -4.06 -9.01 37.84
C LEU A 308 -5.54 -8.64 38.02
N THR A 309 -6.39 -9.60 38.34
CA THR A 309 -7.81 -9.36 38.61
C THR A 309 -7.99 -8.42 39.82
N CYS A 310 -7.22 -8.61 40.89
CA CYS A 310 -7.19 -7.70 42.04
C CYS A 310 -6.73 -6.29 41.67
N PHE A 311 -5.71 -6.14 40.80
CA PHE A 311 -5.29 -4.84 40.28
C PHE A 311 -6.45 -4.11 39.58
N PHE A 312 -7.12 -4.77 38.63
CA PHE A 312 -8.24 -4.14 37.92
C PHE A 312 -9.43 -3.86 38.86
N LEU A 313 -9.76 -4.77 39.78
CA LEU A 313 -10.83 -4.53 40.75
C LEU A 313 -10.53 -3.34 41.68
N LEU A 314 -9.29 -3.22 42.18
CA LEU A 314 -8.83 -2.07 42.98
C LEU A 314 -8.99 -0.77 42.20
N HIS A 315 -8.51 -0.71 40.95
CA HIS A 315 -8.70 0.45 40.06
C HIS A 315 -10.18 0.74 39.79
N GLY A 316 -11.02 -0.28 39.65
CA GLY A 316 -12.47 -0.15 39.51
C GLY A 316 -13.12 0.48 40.76
N VAL A 317 -12.76 0.02 41.96
CA VAL A 317 -13.22 0.59 43.23
C VAL A 317 -12.76 2.03 43.38
N CYS A 318 -11.46 2.30 43.21
CA CYS A 318 -10.89 3.66 43.30
C CYS A 318 -11.53 4.61 42.28
N LEU A 319 -11.80 4.15 41.06
CA LEU A 319 -12.54 4.92 40.06
C LEU A 319 -13.99 5.19 40.48
N THR A 320 -14.70 4.22 41.08
CA THR A 320 -16.06 4.46 41.58
C THR A 320 -16.08 5.47 42.73
N VAL A 321 -15.09 5.42 43.63
CA VAL A 321 -14.89 6.40 44.71
C VAL A 321 -14.57 7.78 44.12
N GLU A 322 -13.70 7.87 43.12
CA GLU A 322 -13.36 9.12 42.43
C GLU A 322 -14.59 9.75 41.75
N ILE A 323 -15.42 8.94 41.07
CA ILE A 323 -16.67 9.41 40.45
C ILE A 323 -17.68 9.88 41.51
N GLY A 324 -17.76 9.17 42.64
CA GLY A 324 -18.59 9.57 43.78
C GLY A 324 -18.14 10.89 44.39
N LEU A 325 -16.84 11.01 44.70
CA LEU A 325 -16.21 12.18 45.30
C LEU A 325 -16.30 13.40 44.38
N LYS A 326 -15.96 13.27 43.08
CA LYS A 326 -16.14 14.34 42.09
C LYS A 326 -17.59 14.85 42.04
N ARG A 327 -18.58 13.96 42.12
CA ARG A 327 -20.01 14.33 42.13
C ARG A 327 -20.46 14.96 43.45
N ALA A 328 -19.97 14.48 44.59
CA ALA A 328 -20.25 15.06 45.91
C ALA A 328 -19.60 16.44 46.08
N MET A 329 -18.40 16.64 45.55
CA MET A 329 -17.67 17.91 45.58
C MET A 329 -18.07 18.87 44.44
N SER A 330 -18.97 18.48 43.53
CA SER A 330 -19.43 19.35 42.43
C SER A 330 -20.22 20.59 42.91
N THR A 331 -20.59 20.64 44.19
CA THR A 331 -21.16 21.81 44.88
C THR A 331 -20.11 22.73 45.53
N GLY A 332 -18.82 22.40 45.46
CA GLY A 332 -17.73 23.12 46.13
C GLY A 332 -16.59 23.54 45.18
N ARG A 333 -15.99 24.71 45.45
CA ARG A 333 -15.02 25.39 44.57
C ARG A 333 -13.57 24.84 44.66
N TRP A 334 -13.41 23.53 44.88
CA TRP A 334 -12.11 22.89 45.12
C TRP A 334 -11.59 22.20 43.86
N TRP A 335 -10.58 22.81 43.21
CA TRP A 335 -9.83 22.20 42.11
C TRP A 335 -8.37 22.01 42.51
N LEU A 336 -7.90 20.76 42.55
CA LEU A 336 -6.48 20.46 42.69
C LEU A 336 -5.71 20.97 41.46
N PRO A 337 -4.52 21.59 41.63
CA PRO A 337 -3.68 21.99 40.51
C PRO A 337 -3.38 20.79 39.60
N ARG A 338 -3.45 20.98 38.27
CA ARG A 338 -3.34 19.88 37.29
C ARG A 338 -2.08 19.04 37.45
N LEU A 339 -0.95 19.66 37.81
CA LEU A 339 0.31 18.96 38.06
C LEU A 339 0.25 18.05 39.29
N VAL A 340 -0.40 18.50 40.36
CA VAL A 340 -0.59 17.72 41.60
C VAL A 340 -1.57 16.57 41.35
N SER A 341 -2.72 16.85 40.72
CA SER A 341 -3.70 15.82 40.37
C SER A 341 -3.14 14.78 39.40
N GLY A 342 -2.33 15.21 38.43
CA GLY A 342 -1.66 14.32 37.47
C GLY A 342 -0.57 13.48 38.12
N GLY A 343 0.32 14.09 38.92
CA GLY A 343 1.34 13.38 39.67
C GLY A 343 0.76 12.33 40.63
N LEU A 344 -0.34 12.65 41.33
CA LEU A 344 -1.06 11.70 42.17
C LEU A 344 -1.70 10.56 41.37
N SER A 345 -2.31 10.86 40.21
CA SER A 345 -2.99 9.85 39.38
C SER A 345 -2.00 8.88 38.74
N VAL A 346 -0.95 9.40 38.10
CA VAL A 346 0.12 8.59 37.50
C VAL A 346 0.91 7.86 38.58
N GLY A 347 1.21 8.52 39.71
CA GLY A 347 1.86 7.89 40.87
C GLY A 347 1.07 6.72 41.44
N PHE A 348 -0.25 6.86 41.60
CA PHE A 348 -1.13 5.77 42.04
C PHE A 348 -1.11 4.59 41.04
N VAL A 349 -1.23 4.86 39.74
CA VAL A 349 -1.15 3.82 38.69
C VAL A 349 0.21 3.11 38.73
N MET A 350 1.32 3.85 38.89
CA MET A 350 2.66 3.27 38.96
C MET A 350 2.84 2.39 40.22
N VAL A 351 2.48 2.89 41.40
CA VAL A 351 2.59 2.13 42.67
C VAL A 351 1.75 0.85 42.65
N THR A 352 0.49 0.94 42.19
CA THR A 352 -0.36 -0.26 42.07
C THR A 352 0.13 -1.23 40.98
N SER A 353 0.71 -0.74 39.89
CA SER A 353 1.31 -1.59 38.85
C SER A 353 2.56 -2.31 39.37
N PHE A 354 3.39 -1.62 40.14
CA PHE A 354 4.57 -2.19 40.80
C PHE A 354 4.18 -3.27 41.82
N TRP A 355 3.08 -3.07 42.55
CA TRP A 355 2.63 -4.01 43.58
C TRP A 355 1.91 -5.25 43.04
N LEU A 356 1.02 -5.09 42.04
CA LEU A 356 0.10 -6.16 41.63
C LEU A 356 0.26 -6.63 40.17
N PHE A 357 0.80 -5.79 39.28
CA PHE A 357 0.89 -6.09 37.84
C PHE A 357 2.26 -6.64 37.44
N LEU A 358 3.35 -5.88 37.68
CA LEU A 358 4.72 -6.27 37.32
C LEU A 358 5.19 -7.59 37.97
N PRO A 359 4.88 -7.91 39.24
CA PRO A 359 5.32 -9.17 39.84
C PRO A 359 4.78 -10.41 39.12
N GLN A 360 3.60 -10.31 38.50
CA GLN A 360 3.04 -11.40 37.70
C GLN A 360 3.74 -11.53 36.34
N PHE A 361 4.27 -10.44 35.79
CA PHE A 361 5.08 -10.43 34.57
C PHE A 361 6.44 -11.13 34.80
N PHE A 362 7.14 -10.77 35.89
CA PHE A 362 8.41 -11.41 36.26
C PHE A 362 8.26 -12.90 36.63
N ARG A 363 7.09 -13.32 37.14
CA ARG A 363 6.82 -14.71 37.57
C ARG A 363 7.06 -15.77 36.48
N PHE A 364 6.88 -15.44 35.20
CA PHE A 364 7.12 -16.36 34.08
C PHE A 364 8.39 -16.03 33.27
N ARG A 365 9.29 -15.21 33.85
CA ARG A 365 10.53 -14.69 33.26
C ARG A 365 10.28 -14.00 31.92
N ALA A 366 9.28 -13.12 31.90
CA ALA A 366 8.81 -12.48 30.68
C ALA A 366 9.88 -11.57 30.07
N GLU A 367 10.65 -10.90 30.91
CA GLU A 367 11.78 -10.06 30.56
C GLU A 367 12.85 -10.84 29.79
N ILE A 368 13.34 -11.97 30.32
CA ILE A 368 14.39 -12.78 29.67
C ILE A 368 13.91 -13.27 28.29
N LYS A 369 12.72 -13.87 28.22
CA LYS A 369 12.12 -14.38 26.98
C LYS A 369 11.88 -13.28 25.94
N ALA A 370 11.45 -12.09 26.38
CA ALA A 370 11.27 -10.95 25.49
C ALA A 370 12.62 -10.50 24.89
N PHE A 371 13.69 -10.42 25.69
CA PHE A 371 15.02 -10.08 25.19
C PHE A 371 15.60 -11.14 24.24
N GLU A 372 15.39 -12.42 24.52
CA GLU A 372 15.73 -13.52 23.59
C GLU A 372 15.01 -13.37 22.24
N GLU A 373 13.71 -13.05 22.25
CA GLU A 373 12.93 -12.78 21.04
C GLU A 373 13.43 -11.52 20.30
N TYR A 374 13.76 -10.44 21.01
CA TYR A 374 14.33 -9.24 20.39
C TYR A 374 15.71 -9.49 19.78
N ALA A 375 16.55 -10.28 20.43
CA ALA A 375 17.85 -10.68 19.90
C ALA A 375 17.70 -11.51 18.62
N ALA A 376 16.81 -12.51 18.61
CA ALA A 376 16.53 -13.34 17.43
C ALA A 376 15.96 -12.53 16.25
N VAL A 377 15.06 -11.57 16.52
CA VAL A 377 14.55 -10.63 15.50
C VAL A 377 15.67 -9.71 15.00
N GLY A 378 16.52 -9.20 15.88
CA GLY A 378 17.68 -8.38 15.52
C GLY A 378 18.70 -9.13 14.66
N GLU A 379 18.96 -10.40 14.97
CA GLU A 379 19.81 -11.28 14.17
C GLU A 379 19.19 -11.58 12.80
N PHE A 380 17.89 -11.89 12.74
CA PHE A 380 17.17 -12.06 11.47
C PHE A 380 17.29 -10.82 10.59
N PHE A 381 17.06 -9.62 11.13
CA PHE A 381 17.23 -8.37 10.38
C PHE A 381 18.70 -8.16 9.98
N ARG A 382 19.67 -8.46 10.85
CA ARG A 382 21.09 -8.37 10.53
C ARG A 382 21.47 -9.31 9.38
N ASN A 383 20.94 -10.53 9.35
CA ASN A 383 21.18 -11.50 8.28
C ASN A 383 20.46 -11.10 6.98
N LEU A 384 19.26 -10.53 7.06
CA LEU A 384 18.53 -9.99 5.90
C LEU A 384 19.21 -8.75 5.30
N ILE A 385 19.82 -7.90 6.14
CA ILE A 385 20.49 -6.65 5.77
C ILE A 385 21.96 -6.88 5.40
N SER A 386 22.60 -7.95 5.90
CA SER A 386 24.01 -8.28 5.63
C SER A 386 24.36 -8.31 4.13
N PRO A 387 23.54 -8.89 3.22
CA PRO A 387 23.76 -8.77 1.77
C PRO A 387 23.76 -7.31 1.26
N PHE A 388 22.94 -6.42 1.82
CA PHE A 388 22.85 -5.01 1.42
C PHE A 388 23.92 -4.11 2.09
N VAL A 389 24.52 -4.59 3.19
CA VAL A 389 25.71 -4.00 3.84
C VAL A 389 27.00 -4.71 3.36
N SER A 390 26.88 -5.68 2.44
CA SER A 390 28.04 -6.31 1.82
C SER A 390 28.86 -5.29 1.03
N ARG A 391 30.15 -5.59 0.87
CA ARG A 391 31.10 -4.80 0.07
C ARG A 391 30.51 -4.39 -1.29
N VAL A 392 29.73 -5.28 -1.92
CA VAL A 392 29.08 -5.03 -3.21
C VAL A 392 28.08 -3.88 -3.14
N TRP A 393 27.07 -3.96 -2.26
CA TRP A 393 26.02 -2.94 -2.19
C TRP A 393 26.53 -1.62 -1.59
N SER A 394 27.50 -1.65 -0.66
CA SER A 394 28.22 -0.44 -0.23
C SER A 394 28.91 0.26 -1.40
N SER A 395 29.58 -0.49 -2.29
CA SER A 395 30.17 0.07 -3.52
C SER A 395 29.12 0.59 -4.50
N VAL A 396 27.98 -0.10 -4.67
CA VAL A 396 26.86 0.39 -5.50
C VAL A 396 26.33 1.74 -5.00
N PHE A 397 26.09 1.87 -3.68
CA PHE A 397 25.65 3.14 -3.11
C PHE A 397 26.69 4.24 -3.30
N ALA A 398 27.97 3.98 -2.98
CA ALA A 398 29.06 4.94 -3.18
C ALA A 398 29.17 5.41 -4.64
N CYS A 399 29.03 4.50 -5.60
CA CYS A 399 29.01 4.79 -7.02
C CYS A 399 27.84 5.70 -7.43
N PHE A 400 26.63 5.48 -6.91
CA PHE A 400 25.49 6.36 -7.18
C PHE A 400 25.61 7.72 -6.46
N PHE A 401 26.18 7.78 -5.24
CA PHE A 401 26.51 9.03 -4.55
C PHE A 401 27.51 9.87 -5.37
N TYR A 402 28.59 9.25 -5.85
CA TYR A 402 29.56 9.87 -6.76
C TYR A 402 28.88 10.38 -8.04
N SER A 403 28.06 9.54 -8.68
CA SER A 403 27.32 9.91 -9.90
C SER A 403 26.37 11.10 -9.67
N HIS A 404 25.69 11.17 -8.52
CA HIS A 404 24.82 12.30 -8.16
C HIS A 404 25.60 13.61 -8.05
N SER A 405 26.76 13.58 -7.38
CA SER A 405 27.67 14.72 -7.24
C SER A 405 28.21 15.18 -8.59
N ILE A 406 28.67 14.25 -9.44
CA ILE A 406 29.10 14.54 -10.82
C ILE A 406 27.98 15.18 -11.64
N GLY A 407 26.72 14.75 -11.49
CA GLY A 407 25.58 15.36 -12.18
C GLY A 407 25.26 16.80 -11.77
N LYS A 408 25.70 17.23 -10.59
CA LYS A 408 25.62 18.63 -10.12
C LYS A 408 26.81 19.47 -10.58
N LEU A 409 28.01 18.89 -10.59
CA LEU A 409 29.28 19.59 -10.85
C LEU A 409 29.65 19.68 -12.34
N VAL A 410 29.32 18.66 -13.13
CA VAL A 410 29.75 18.51 -14.53
C VAL A 410 28.53 18.67 -15.46
N PRO A 411 28.56 19.52 -16.51
CA PRO A 411 27.45 19.67 -17.44
C PRO A 411 27.13 18.39 -18.21
N LYS A 412 25.88 18.23 -18.68
CA LYS A 412 25.44 17.06 -19.46
C LYS A 412 26.17 16.98 -20.81
N GLY A 413 26.54 15.76 -21.23
CA GLY A 413 27.29 15.51 -22.46
C GLY A 413 28.50 14.60 -22.23
N THR A 414 29.45 14.60 -23.17
CA THR A 414 30.59 13.67 -23.22
C THR A 414 31.48 13.74 -21.98
N THR A 415 31.72 14.93 -21.41
CA THR A 415 32.51 15.08 -20.17
C THR A 415 31.88 14.33 -18.99
N ARG A 416 30.56 14.42 -18.82
CA ARG A 416 29.84 13.68 -17.78
C ARG A 416 29.85 12.17 -18.04
N LEU A 417 29.80 11.75 -19.32
CA LEU A 417 29.94 10.34 -19.69
C LEU A 417 31.32 9.79 -19.27
N LEU A 418 32.40 10.51 -19.57
CA LEU A 418 33.76 10.10 -19.20
C LEU A 418 33.93 9.98 -17.68
N CYS A 419 33.37 10.90 -16.89
CA CYS A 419 33.39 10.80 -15.42
C CYS A 419 32.58 9.61 -14.88
N VAL A 420 31.50 9.21 -15.55
CA VAL A 420 30.62 8.10 -15.12
C VAL A 420 31.10 6.74 -15.64
N LEU A 421 31.96 6.70 -16.67
CA LEU A 421 32.45 5.47 -17.29
C LEU A 421 33.16 4.49 -16.32
N PRO A 422 33.99 4.93 -15.34
CA PRO A 422 34.54 4.03 -14.32
C PRO A 422 33.45 3.34 -13.48
N VAL A 423 32.35 4.03 -13.18
CA VAL A 423 31.20 3.45 -12.47
C VAL A 423 30.51 2.37 -13.31
N VAL A 424 30.41 2.58 -14.63
CA VAL A 424 29.86 1.57 -15.55
C VAL A 424 30.69 0.28 -15.52
N PHE A 425 32.02 0.36 -15.57
CA PHE A 425 32.88 -0.83 -15.46
C PHE A 425 32.75 -1.51 -14.10
N LEU A 426 32.69 -0.75 -13.00
CA LEU A 426 32.43 -1.30 -11.67
C LEU A 426 31.08 -2.02 -11.61
N PHE A 427 30.02 -1.46 -12.22
CA PHE A 427 28.70 -2.08 -12.25
C PHE A 427 28.67 -3.40 -13.01
N LEU A 428 29.48 -3.56 -14.07
CA LEU A 428 29.64 -4.85 -14.77
C LEU A 428 30.45 -5.87 -13.94
N TYR A 429 31.41 -5.42 -13.12
CA TYR A 429 32.23 -6.31 -12.28
C TYR A 429 31.54 -6.76 -10.98
N LEU A 430 30.78 -5.86 -10.34
CA LEU A 430 30.27 -6.03 -8.98
C LEU A 430 29.47 -7.33 -8.69
N PRO A 431 28.61 -7.88 -9.60
CA PRO A 431 27.88 -9.12 -9.32
C PRO A 431 28.77 -10.34 -9.09
N LEU A 432 29.96 -10.38 -9.72
CA LEU A 432 30.90 -11.52 -9.65
C LEU A 432 31.45 -11.81 -8.24
N ASN A 433 31.19 -10.91 -7.29
CA ASN A 433 31.58 -11.06 -5.90
C ASN A 433 30.54 -11.82 -5.06
N PHE A 434 29.37 -12.17 -5.61
CA PHE A 434 28.39 -13.04 -4.95
C PHE A 434 28.70 -14.52 -5.16
N SER A 435 28.24 -15.37 -4.25
CA SER A 435 28.30 -16.84 -4.35
C SER A 435 26.95 -17.46 -4.72
N SER A 436 25.84 -16.84 -4.31
CA SER A 436 24.47 -17.23 -4.68
C SER A 436 24.12 -16.75 -6.09
N MET A 437 23.58 -17.66 -6.89
CA MET A 437 23.07 -17.42 -8.24
C MET A 437 21.87 -16.47 -8.25
N HIS A 438 20.99 -16.52 -7.24
CA HIS A 438 19.88 -15.58 -7.15
C HIS A 438 20.33 -14.15 -6.84
N LEU A 439 21.30 -13.97 -5.92
CA LEU A 439 21.85 -12.64 -5.61
C LEU A 439 22.74 -12.11 -6.75
N GLU A 440 23.55 -12.97 -7.37
CA GLU A 440 24.40 -12.63 -8.51
C GLU A 440 23.56 -12.25 -9.74
N GLY A 441 22.62 -13.09 -10.16
CA GLY A 441 21.73 -12.82 -11.30
C GLY A 441 20.82 -11.61 -11.06
N GLY A 442 20.29 -11.45 -9.84
CA GLY A 442 19.51 -10.28 -9.45
C GLY A 442 20.32 -8.99 -9.52
N THR A 443 21.54 -8.98 -8.97
CA THR A 443 22.43 -7.81 -9.03
C THR A 443 22.89 -7.51 -10.46
N ALA A 444 23.21 -8.53 -11.26
CA ALA A 444 23.56 -8.35 -12.67
C ALA A 444 22.41 -7.73 -13.47
N PHE A 445 21.17 -8.17 -13.22
CA PHE A 445 19.98 -7.56 -13.83
C PHE A 445 19.75 -6.11 -13.36
N PHE A 446 19.79 -5.84 -12.05
CA PHE A 446 19.46 -4.51 -11.53
C PHE A 446 20.57 -3.46 -11.71
N ILE A 447 21.82 -3.84 -11.53
CA ILE A 447 22.97 -2.92 -11.49
C ILE A 447 23.71 -2.94 -12.83
N SER A 448 24.25 -4.10 -13.24
CA SER A 448 25.06 -4.24 -14.45
C SER A 448 24.27 -3.93 -15.72
N TRP A 449 22.98 -4.32 -15.77
CA TRP A 449 22.07 -3.95 -16.83
C TRP A 449 21.32 -2.64 -16.53
N LEU A 450 20.27 -2.66 -15.69
CA LEU A 450 19.40 -1.48 -15.57
C LEU A 450 20.12 -0.24 -15.00
N GLY A 451 20.99 -0.40 -14.01
CA GLY A 451 21.79 0.68 -13.41
C GLY A 451 22.73 1.35 -14.40
N THR A 452 23.51 0.55 -15.14
CA THR A 452 24.42 1.01 -16.20
C THR A 452 23.70 1.87 -17.24
N PHE A 453 22.61 1.38 -17.82
CA PHE A 453 21.91 2.12 -18.89
C PHE A 453 21.24 3.40 -18.37
N LYS A 454 20.76 3.42 -17.12
CA LYS A 454 20.27 4.66 -16.49
C LYS A 454 21.40 5.66 -16.28
N LEU A 455 22.60 5.23 -15.89
CA LEU A 455 23.78 6.10 -15.74
C LEU A 455 24.28 6.65 -17.08
N LEU A 456 24.29 5.82 -18.14
CA LEU A 456 24.60 6.26 -19.51
C LEU A 456 23.58 7.31 -20.00
N LEU A 457 22.28 7.10 -19.78
CA LEU A 457 21.24 8.09 -20.09
C LEU A 457 21.41 9.39 -19.29
N PHE A 458 21.73 9.28 -18.00
CA PHE A 458 21.97 10.40 -17.10
C PHE A 458 23.17 11.27 -17.51
N ALA A 459 24.22 10.67 -18.09
CA ALA A 459 25.35 11.41 -18.66
C ALA A 459 24.90 12.44 -19.71
N PHE A 460 23.92 12.08 -20.54
CA PHE A 460 23.32 12.95 -21.55
C PHE A 460 22.10 13.76 -21.05
N GLY A 461 21.75 13.66 -19.78
CA GLY A 461 20.57 14.32 -19.21
C GLY A 461 19.24 13.74 -19.71
N LYS A 462 19.20 12.43 -19.99
CA LYS A 462 18.00 11.67 -20.35
C LYS A 462 17.71 10.58 -19.31
N GLY A 463 16.56 9.93 -19.42
CA GLY A 463 16.18 8.78 -18.59
C GLY A 463 15.78 9.14 -17.15
N PRO A 464 15.40 8.14 -16.33
CA PRO A 464 14.68 8.38 -15.07
C PRO A 464 15.55 9.01 -13.96
N LEU A 465 16.87 9.05 -14.12
CA LEU A 465 17.81 9.72 -13.21
C LEU A 465 18.01 11.21 -13.52
N ALA A 466 17.57 11.68 -14.69
CA ALA A 466 17.68 13.08 -15.11
C ALA A 466 16.31 13.77 -15.05
N SER A 467 16.05 14.52 -13.98
CA SER A 467 14.85 15.37 -13.86
C SER A 467 15.21 16.84 -13.64
N HIS A 468 14.24 17.70 -13.95
CA HIS A 468 14.24 19.12 -13.59
C HIS A 468 13.00 19.41 -12.72
N PRO A 469 13.15 19.87 -11.46
CA PRO A 469 14.40 20.12 -10.73
C PRO A 469 15.18 18.83 -10.40
N PRO A 470 16.46 18.93 -9.97
CA PRO A 470 17.30 17.77 -9.66
C PRO A 470 16.73 16.87 -8.55
N ILE A 471 16.85 15.56 -8.74
CA ILE A 471 16.34 14.55 -7.80
C ILE A 471 17.12 14.60 -6.47
N SER A 472 16.44 14.46 -5.33
CA SER A 472 17.08 14.27 -4.03
C SER A 472 17.90 12.96 -4.00
N ILE A 473 18.98 12.93 -3.22
CA ILE A 473 19.91 11.77 -3.23
C ILE A 473 19.20 10.44 -2.91
N GLY A 474 18.32 10.38 -1.91
CA GLY A 474 17.58 9.15 -1.59
C GLY A 474 16.69 8.64 -2.73
N ARG A 475 16.03 9.55 -3.47
CA ARG A 475 15.27 9.17 -4.68
C ARG A 475 16.21 8.74 -5.80
N PHE A 476 17.34 9.42 -6.00
CA PHE A 476 18.35 9.05 -7.01
C PHE A 476 18.90 7.63 -6.77
N LEU A 477 19.22 7.29 -5.52
CA LEU A 477 19.63 5.94 -5.11
C LEU A 477 18.54 4.90 -5.42
N ALA A 478 17.28 5.18 -5.03
CA ALA A 478 16.17 4.27 -5.26
C ALA A 478 15.93 4.01 -6.76
N ILE A 479 15.90 5.07 -7.58
CA ILE A 479 15.72 4.97 -9.04
C ILE A 479 16.91 4.28 -9.70
N GLY A 480 18.13 4.51 -9.21
CA GLY A 480 19.33 3.85 -9.71
C GLY A 480 19.28 2.35 -9.49
N CYS A 481 19.12 1.95 -8.22
CA CYS A 481 19.20 0.57 -7.76
C CYS A 481 17.99 -0.29 -8.17
N LEU A 482 16.79 0.30 -8.29
CA LEU A 482 15.55 -0.44 -8.50
C LEU A 482 14.91 -0.13 -9.87
N PRO A 483 14.15 -1.06 -10.47
CA PRO A 483 13.38 -0.90 -11.73
C PRO A 483 12.17 0.05 -11.55
N ILE A 484 12.44 1.30 -11.14
CA ILE A 484 11.45 2.34 -10.90
C ILE A 484 11.30 3.20 -12.14
N GLU A 485 10.12 3.16 -12.74
CA GLU A 485 9.60 4.24 -13.56
C GLU A 485 8.46 4.93 -12.83
N PHE A 486 8.59 6.23 -12.61
CA PHE A 486 7.45 7.02 -12.16
C PHE A 486 6.37 7.06 -13.23
N GLN A 487 5.13 7.08 -12.79
CA GLN A 487 4.05 7.64 -13.59
C GLN A 487 4.20 9.16 -13.55
N GLU A 488 4.91 9.71 -14.54
CA GLU A 488 4.77 11.14 -14.82
C GLU A 488 3.28 11.40 -15.09
N ASN A 489 2.66 12.22 -14.24
CA ASN A 489 1.42 12.89 -14.65
C ASN A 489 1.72 13.59 -15.97
N PRO A 490 0.86 13.49 -17.00
CA PRO A 490 1.08 14.23 -18.23
C PRO A 490 1.24 15.70 -17.84
N HIS A 491 2.43 16.25 -18.08
CA HIS A 491 2.66 17.67 -17.86
C HIS A 491 1.50 18.42 -18.54
N PRO A 492 0.88 19.42 -17.87
CA PRO A 492 -0.07 20.25 -18.57
C PRO A 492 0.63 20.72 -19.83
N LYS A 493 0.00 20.47 -20.99
CA LYS A 493 0.53 20.97 -22.27
C LYS A 493 0.97 22.41 -22.00
N SER A 494 2.22 22.73 -22.36
CA SER A 494 2.66 24.12 -22.39
C SER A 494 1.50 24.92 -22.97
N PRO A 495 1.03 26.00 -22.32
CA PRO A 495 -0.01 26.80 -22.91
C PRO A 495 0.42 27.06 -24.35
N ASN A 496 -0.47 26.78 -25.31
CA ASN A 496 -0.24 27.17 -26.69
C ASN A 496 0.30 28.60 -26.64
N PRO A 497 1.37 28.95 -27.37
CA PRO A 497 1.71 30.36 -27.51
C PRO A 497 0.42 31.04 -27.95
N LYS A 498 -0.13 31.86 -27.05
CA LYS A 498 -1.24 32.73 -27.39
C LYS A 498 -0.75 33.53 -28.59
N PHE A 499 -1.62 33.78 -29.56
CA PHE A 499 -1.33 34.67 -30.66
C PHE A 499 -0.65 35.93 -30.11
N GLU A 500 0.66 36.04 -30.28
CA GLU A 500 1.34 37.31 -30.16
C GLU A 500 0.90 38.09 -31.38
N THR A 501 -0.03 39.00 -31.14
CA THR A 501 -0.47 39.98 -32.11
C THR A 501 0.76 40.75 -32.56
N TYR A 502 1.28 40.45 -33.76
CA TYR A 502 2.37 41.20 -34.36
C TYR A 502 2.02 42.69 -34.34
N PRO A 503 2.85 43.55 -33.73
CA PRO A 503 2.77 44.98 -33.97
C PRO A 503 3.09 45.22 -35.45
N SER A 504 2.21 45.94 -36.16
CA SER A 504 2.44 46.34 -37.55
C SER A 504 3.79 47.05 -37.70
N PRO A 505 4.56 46.79 -38.77
CA PRO A 505 5.84 47.45 -38.97
C PRO A 505 5.64 48.95 -39.24
N SER A 506 6.02 49.78 -38.27
CA SER A 506 6.06 51.24 -38.42
C SER A 506 7.16 51.63 -39.41
N LYS A 507 6.79 51.84 -40.67
CA LYS A 507 7.67 52.46 -41.66
C LYS A 507 7.81 53.95 -41.38
N SER A 508 9.00 54.39 -41.00
CA SER A 508 9.41 55.80 -41.07
C SER A 508 9.65 56.19 -42.53
N HIS A 509 9.02 57.28 -42.97
CA HIS A 509 9.19 57.92 -44.29
C HIS A 509 10.63 58.46 -44.50
N PRO A 510 11.05 58.71 -45.77
CA PRO A 510 10.77 60.01 -46.40
C PRO A 510 10.28 59.95 -47.88
N ASN A 511 9.43 60.94 -48.23
CA ASN A 511 9.22 61.62 -49.53
C ASN A 511 9.01 60.86 -50.87
N GLY A 512 8.09 61.39 -51.70
CA GLY A 512 8.14 61.20 -53.17
C GLY A 512 6.79 61.08 -53.91
N GLN A 513 6.19 62.23 -54.26
CA GLN A 513 5.15 62.54 -55.26
C GLN A 513 4.68 61.49 -56.32
N MET A 514 3.35 61.51 -56.61
CA MET A 514 2.63 61.60 -57.92
C MET A 514 3.19 60.86 -59.18
N THR A 515 2.42 60.27 -60.13
CA THR A 515 1.00 60.44 -60.54
C THR A 515 0.52 59.35 -61.55
N GLN A 516 -0.82 59.23 -61.72
CA GLN A 516 -1.61 58.89 -62.95
C GLN A 516 -1.94 57.43 -63.39
N ASN A 517 -3.24 57.30 -63.74
CA ASN A 517 -4.11 56.20 -64.26
C ASN A 517 -3.92 55.91 -65.78
N PRO A 518 -4.75 55.13 -66.56
CA PRO A 518 -6.08 54.46 -66.36
C PRO A 518 -6.08 52.96 -66.87
N PRO A 519 -7.14 52.27 -67.41
CA PRO A 519 -8.58 52.57 -67.63
C PRO A 519 -9.64 51.56 -67.03
N PRO A 520 -10.48 50.75 -67.75
CA PRO A 520 -11.94 50.96 -67.59
C PRO A 520 -12.84 49.75 -67.22
N LYS A 521 -14.15 50.02 -67.10
CA LYS A 521 -15.25 49.11 -66.68
C LYS A 521 -16.21 48.72 -67.82
N SER A 522 -16.98 47.64 -67.59
CA SER A 522 -18.47 47.54 -67.66
C SER A 522 -19.12 46.51 -68.63
N GLN A 523 -20.09 45.72 -68.13
CA GLN A 523 -21.51 45.60 -68.59
C GLN A 523 -22.21 44.30 -68.07
N ASN A 524 -23.55 44.28 -68.14
CA ASN A 524 -24.54 43.33 -67.55
C ASN A 524 -25.07 42.36 -68.68
N PRO A 525 -26.15 41.49 -68.59
CA PRO A 525 -27.40 41.60 -67.79
C PRO A 525 -28.23 40.33 -67.34
N LYS A 526 -29.22 40.59 -66.46
CA LYS A 526 -30.63 40.06 -66.39
C LYS A 526 -31.01 38.62 -65.91
N ILE A 527 -32.32 38.45 -65.66
CA ILE A 527 -33.03 37.57 -64.69
C ILE A 527 -34.31 36.95 -65.32
N GLU A 528 -34.74 35.74 -64.86
CA GLU A 528 -36.13 35.21 -64.62
C GLU A 528 -36.12 33.65 -64.53
N THR A 529 -37.13 32.84 -64.11
CA THR A 529 -38.54 32.99 -63.64
C THR A 529 -38.94 31.88 -62.59
N TYR A 530 -40.22 31.78 -62.21
CA TYR A 530 -40.94 30.71 -61.43
C TYR A 530 -42.38 30.52 -62.06
N PRO A 531 -43.39 29.70 -61.60
CA PRO A 531 -43.57 28.82 -60.40
C PRO A 531 -44.28 27.43 -60.64
N SER A 532 -44.83 26.82 -59.57
CA SER A 532 -45.42 25.45 -59.37
C SER A 532 -46.80 25.10 -60.01
N PRO A 533 -47.26 23.84 -59.86
CA PRO A 533 -48.55 23.58 -59.18
C PRO A 533 -48.57 22.37 -58.19
N SER A 534 -49.76 21.93 -57.72
CA SER A 534 -49.96 21.27 -56.41
C SER A 534 -50.87 20.02 -56.33
N LYS A 535 -50.67 19.18 -55.29
CA LYS A 535 -51.63 18.29 -54.55
C LYS A 535 -52.30 17.07 -55.25
N SER A 536 -52.11 15.89 -54.66
CA SER A 536 -53.17 14.90 -54.32
C SER A 536 -52.64 13.82 -53.34
N ASN A 537 -53.54 13.03 -52.74
CA ASN A 537 -53.37 12.06 -51.62
C ASN A 537 -54.21 10.79 -51.97
N PRO A 538 -54.20 9.62 -51.28
CA PRO A 538 -53.38 9.10 -50.16
C PRO A 538 -52.90 7.61 -50.34
N ASN A 539 -52.46 7.00 -49.22
CA ASN A 539 -52.49 5.55 -48.86
C ASN A 539 -51.28 4.59 -49.03
N ARG A 540 -51.05 3.85 -47.92
CA ARG A 540 -50.54 2.46 -47.74
C ARG A 540 -49.05 2.08 -47.81
N GLN A 541 -48.45 2.11 -46.61
CA GLN A 541 -47.75 1.01 -45.90
C GLN A 541 -46.49 0.30 -46.47
N ASN A 542 -45.46 0.31 -45.61
CA ASN A 542 -44.52 -0.77 -45.30
C ASN A 542 -43.45 -1.18 -46.34
N ARG A 543 -42.27 -0.55 -46.23
CA ARG A 543 -41.07 -1.29 -45.81
C ARG A 543 -40.03 -0.36 -45.15
N GLU A 544 -39.59 -0.73 -43.96
CA GLU A 544 -38.60 0.02 -43.20
C GLU A 544 -37.19 -0.17 -43.78
N ASN A 545 -36.43 0.91 -43.88
CA ASN A 545 -34.97 0.90 -43.96
C ASN A 545 -34.43 1.93 -42.95
N PRO A 546 -33.34 1.65 -42.21
CA PRO A 546 -32.96 2.44 -41.04
C PRO A 546 -32.24 3.76 -41.42
N PRO A 547 -32.55 4.89 -40.75
CA PRO A 547 -31.87 6.15 -41.00
C PRO A 547 -30.50 6.24 -40.32
N GLN A 548 -29.58 6.97 -40.96
CA GLN A 548 -28.23 7.26 -40.47
C GLN A 548 -28.26 7.90 -39.07
N LYS A 549 -27.47 7.35 -38.13
CA LYS A 549 -27.19 8.00 -36.85
C LYS A 549 -25.96 8.90 -36.96
N SER A 550 -26.15 10.17 -36.60
CA SER A 550 -25.09 11.18 -36.53
C SER A 550 -23.98 10.76 -35.56
N GLN A 551 -22.72 10.93 -36.00
CA GLN A 551 -21.55 10.81 -35.13
C GLN A 551 -21.40 12.04 -34.25
N ASN A 552 -22.22 12.14 -33.19
CA ASN A 552 -21.88 13.04 -32.09
C ASN A 552 -20.75 12.42 -31.25
N SER A 553 -19.69 13.20 -31.07
CA SER A 553 -18.52 12.86 -30.26
C SER A 553 -18.94 12.55 -28.82
N LYS A 554 -18.59 11.34 -28.34
CA LYS A 554 -18.63 11.06 -26.90
C LYS A 554 -17.54 11.88 -26.23
N ILE A 555 -17.96 12.92 -25.52
CA ILE A 555 -17.15 13.60 -24.51
C ILE A 555 -16.68 12.54 -23.52
N GLU A 556 -15.37 12.31 -23.45
CA GLU A 556 -14.77 11.45 -22.43
C GLU A 556 -15.00 12.09 -21.07
N THR A 557 -15.80 11.43 -20.23
CA THR A 557 -16.01 11.85 -18.84
C THR A 557 -14.72 11.68 -18.04
N ASN A 558 -14.39 12.72 -17.25
CA ASN A 558 -13.22 12.77 -16.38
C ASN A 558 -12.99 11.46 -15.60
N PRO A 559 -11.72 11.06 -15.36
CA PRO A 559 -11.42 9.86 -14.57
C PRO A 559 -11.93 10.02 -13.14
N SER A 560 -12.70 9.03 -12.69
CA SER A 560 -13.25 8.94 -11.33
C SER A 560 -12.16 8.90 -10.24
N PRO A 561 -12.42 9.39 -9.02
CA PRO A 561 -11.44 9.34 -7.94
C PRO A 561 -11.05 7.90 -7.55
N GLN A 562 -9.75 7.69 -7.36
CA GLN A 562 -9.11 6.59 -6.61
C GLN A 562 -9.84 5.23 -6.62
N LYS A 563 -9.52 4.39 -7.60
CA LYS A 563 -9.90 2.97 -7.61
C LYS A 563 -9.15 2.23 -6.50
N ALA A 564 -9.91 1.73 -5.52
CA ALA A 564 -9.36 1.13 -4.29
C ALA A 564 -8.32 0.02 -4.54
N GLN A 565 -7.21 0.10 -3.81
CA GLN A 565 -6.11 -0.87 -3.86
C GLN A 565 -6.58 -2.24 -3.35
N LYS A 566 -6.54 -3.25 -4.22
CA LYS A 566 -6.44 -4.66 -3.84
C LYS A 566 -5.06 -5.14 -4.28
N LEU A 567 -4.39 -5.97 -3.47
CA LEU A 567 -3.36 -6.84 -4.02
C LEU A 567 -4.06 -7.68 -5.12
N PRO A 568 -3.64 -7.59 -6.40
CA PRO A 568 -4.39 -8.23 -7.46
C PRO A 568 -4.36 -9.74 -7.22
N LEU A 569 -5.55 -10.36 -7.16
CA LEU A 569 -5.72 -11.81 -6.93
C LEU A 569 -4.80 -12.65 -7.83
N ASN A 570 -4.53 -12.15 -9.04
CA ASN A 570 -3.57 -12.66 -10.01
C ASN A 570 -2.15 -12.90 -9.43
N GLN A 571 -1.61 -11.98 -8.61
CA GLN A 571 -0.28 -12.14 -7.99
C GLN A 571 -0.24 -13.29 -6.98
N VAL A 572 -1.28 -13.47 -6.16
CA VAL A 572 -1.35 -14.59 -5.21
C VAL A 572 -1.44 -15.92 -5.95
N ILE A 573 -2.26 -16.00 -7.00
CA ILE A 573 -2.37 -17.18 -7.87
C ILE A 573 -1.02 -17.50 -8.53
N LYS A 574 -0.31 -16.48 -9.06
CA LYS A 574 1.01 -16.65 -9.68
C LYS A 574 2.09 -17.07 -8.67
N GLY A 575 2.04 -16.61 -7.42
CA GLY A 575 2.90 -17.07 -6.34
C GLY A 575 2.68 -18.54 -5.97
N ILE A 576 1.41 -18.96 -5.87
CA ILE A 576 1.05 -20.38 -5.65
C ILE A 576 1.52 -21.24 -6.83
N LEU A 577 1.27 -20.80 -8.06
CA LEU A 577 1.71 -21.48 -9.28
C LEU A 577 3.24 -21.63 -9.33
N PHE A 578 3.99 -20.63 -8.86
CA PHE A 578 5.45 -20.67 -8.79
C PHE A 578 5.95 -21.74 -7.80
N VAL A 579 5.35 -21.83 -6.61
CA VAL A 579 5.69 -22.88 -5.63
C VAL A 579 5.37 -24.28 -6.16
N ILE A 580 4.20 -24.45 -6.81
CA ILE A 580 3.84 -25.72 -7.47
C ILE A 580 4.86 -26.06 -8.57
N LEU A 581 5.26 -25.08 -9.37
CA LEU A 581 6.19 -25.27 -10.48
C LEU A 581 7.61 -25.68 -10.00
N ILE A 582 8.11 -25.10 -8.90
CA ILE A 582 9.35 -25.55 -8.26
C ILE A 582 9.20 -27.02 -7.81
N GLY A 583 8.06 -27.37 -7.20
CA GLY A 583 7.75 -28.75 -6.79
C GLY A 583 7.74 -29.75 -7.96
N VAL A 584 7.18 -29.36 -9.11
CA VAL A 584 7.18 -30.18 -10.34
C VAL A 584 8.57 -30.29 -10.96
N LEU A 585 9.33 -29.18 -11.02
CA LEU A 585 10.69 -29.15 -11.55
C LEU A 585 11.67 -30.00 -10.74
N LYS A 586 11.41 -30.25 -9.46
CA LYS A 586 12.17 -31.22 -8.65
C LYS A 586 12.10 -32.65 -9.21
N TYR A 587 11.01 -33.00 -9.89
CA TYR A 587 10.83 -34.31 -10.55
C TYR A 587 11.11 -34.25 -12.06
N SER A 588 11.80 -33.19 -12.54
CA SER A 588 12.10 -32.96 -13.97
C SER A 588 12.73 -34.15 -14.68
N GLU A 589 13.56 -34.95 -13.99
CA GLU A 589 14.19 -36.18 -14.49
C GLU A 589 13.19 -37.22 -15.07
N HIS A 590 11.94 -37.22 -14.59
CA HIS A 590 10.91 -38.17 -15.03
C HIS A 590 10.09 -37.67 -16.22
N PHE A 591 10.32 -36.43 -16.68
CA PHE A 591 9.57 -35.81 -17.76
C PHE A 591 10.39 -35.75 -19.06
N HIS A 592 9.70 -35.87 -20.19
CA HIS A 592 10.33 -35.71 -21.50
C HIS A 592 10.99 -34.32 -21.64
N GLN A 593 12.22 -34.27 -22.16
CA GLN A 593 13.06 -33.05 -22.20
C GLN A 593 12.35 -31.79 -22.76
N LYS A 594 11.53 -31.96 -23.81
CA LYS A 594 10.71 -30.86 -24.37
C LYS A 594 9.69 -30.28 -23.39
N LEU A 595 9.10 -31.10 -22.52
CA LEU A 595 8.17 -30.65 -21.47
C LEU A 595 8.93 -29.94 -20.35
N VAL A 596 10.07 -30.49 -19.92
CA VAL A 596 10.97 -29.86 -18.94
C VAL A 596 11.36 -28.45 -19.38
N LEU A 597 11.66 -28.25 -20.67
CA LEU A 597 11.95 -26.94 -21.23
C LEU A 597 10.77 -25.94 -21.11
N VAL A 598 9.55 -26.37 -21.43
CA VAL A 598 8.35 -25.52 -21.33
C VAL A 598 8.09 -25.12 -19.87
N LEU A 599 8.34 -26.03 -18.93
CA LEU A 599 8.28 -25.73 -17.48
C LEU A 599 9.37 -24.71 -17.08
N HIS A 600 10.58 -24.80 -17.63
CA HIS A 600 11.64 -23.81 -17.42
C HIS A 600 11.30 -22.42 -18.00
N CYS A 601 10.64 -22.34 -19.16
CA CYS A 601 10.11 -21.06 -19.70
C CYS A 601 9.16 -20.38 -18.71
N LEU A 602 8.21 -21.15 -18.16
CA LEU A 602 7.24 -20.67 -17.17
C LEU A 602 7.93 -20.26 -15.87
N TYR A 603 8.95 -21.01 -15.46
CA TYR A 603 9.72 -20.76 -14.24
C TYR A 603 10.53 -19.47 -14.32
N ILE A 604 11.26 -19.21 -15.42
CA ILE A 604 12.00 -17.95 -15.61
C ILE A 604 11.03 -16.76 -15.59
N TYR A 605 9.89 -16.88 -16.29
CA TYR A 605 8.85 -15.85 -16.29
C TYR A 605 8.31 -15.56 -14.88
N LEU A 606 7.93 -16.60 -14.12
CA LEU A 606 7.40 -16.44 -12.76
C LEU A 606 8.48 -15.95 -11.77
N THR A 607 9.74 -16.37 -11.92
CA THR A 607 10.85 -15.87 -11.09
C THR A 607 11.03 -14.37 -11.28
N LEU A 608 11.09 -13.90 -12.53
CA LEU A 608 11.21 -12.47 -12.85
C LEU A 608 9.97 -11.68 -12.41
N GLU A 609 8.75 -12.19 -12.61
CA GLU A 609 7.53 -11.51 -12.15
C GLU A 609 7.48 -11.39 -10.63
N ASN A 610 7.79 -12.46 -9.88
CA ASN A 610 7.82 -12.42 -8.41
C ASN A 610 8.91 -11.48 -7.89
N LEU A 611 10.13 -11.51 -8.46
CA LEU A 611 11.23 -10.62 -8.09
C LEU A 611 10.84 -9.14 -8.24
N LEU A 612 10.25 -8.77 -9.38
CA LEU A 612 9.80 -7.40 -9.67
C LEU A 612 8.56 -7.00 -8.84
N ALA A 613 7.68 -7.96 -8.51
CA ALA A 613 6.55 -7.73 -7.62
C ALA A 613 6.99 -7.46 -6.16
N ILE A 614 7.97 -8.22 -5.64
CA ILE A 614 8.55 -7.99 -4.30
C ILE A 614 9.16 -6.59 -4.21
N VAL A 615 9.98 -6.21 -5.20
CA VAL A 615 10.54 -4.84 -5.31
C VAL A 615 9.43 -3.79 -5.36
N THR A 616 8.33 -4.06 -6.06
CA THR A 616 7.19 -3.15 -6.15
C THR A 616 6.49 -2.95 -4.82
N ILE A 617 6.22 -4.04 -4.09
CA ILE A 617 5.60 -4.01 -2.76
C ILE A 617 6.51 -3.26 -1.78
N LEU A 618 7.81 -3.56 -1.78
CA LEU A 618 8.79 -2.90 -0.91
C LEU A 618 8.90 -1.40 -1.19
N THR A 619 9.05 -1.00 -2.46
CA THR A 619 9.15 0.41 -2.85
C THR A 619 7.88 1.19 -2.47
N ARG A 620 6.71 0.59 -2.69
CA ARG A 620 5.43 1.19 -2.28
C ARG A 620 5.30 1.31 -0.76
N SER A 621 5.72 0.30 0.00
CA SER A 621 5.69 0.35 1.46
C SER A 621 6.64 1.39 2.05
N LEU A 622 7.81 1.61 1.45
CA LEU A 622 8.83 2.53 1.95
C LEU A 622 8.67 3.97 1.45
N SER A 623 8.16 4.17 0.23
CA SER A 623 8.10 5.49 -0.42
C SER A 623 6.69 5.96 -0.78
N GLY A 624 5.65 5.13 -0.64
CA GLY A 624 4.27 5.46 -1.03
C GLY A 624 4.06 5.59 -2.54
N LEU A 625 5.02 5.16 -3.36
CA LEU A 625 5.01 5.30 -4.81
C LEU A 625 4.43 4.04 -5.48
N ASP A 626 3.41 4.21 -6.31
CA ASP A 626 2.94 3.15 -7.22
C ASP A 626 3.85 3.08 -8.46
N LEU A 627 4.15 1.85 -8.87
CA LEU A 627 5.04 1.52 -9.99
C LEU A 627 4.25 1.07 -11.21
N LYS A 628 4.78 1.34 -12.41
CA LYS A 628 4.26 0.73 -13.64
C LYS A 628 4.40 -0.80 -13.58
N PRO A 629 3.41 -1.57 -14.07
CA PRO A 629 3.52 -3.03 -14.15
C PRO A 629 4.63 -3.44 -15.11
N HIS A 630 5.51 -4.36 -14.68
CA HIS A 630 6.68 -4.79 -15.45
C HIS A 630 6.35 -5.78 -16.58
N PHE A 631 5.27 -6.54 -16.43
CA PHE A 631 4.74 -7.48 -17.41
C PHE A 631 3.25 -7.22 -17.67
N ASN A 632 2.78 -7.58 -18.86
CA ASN A 632 1.37 -7.45 -19.26
C ASN A 632 0.93 -8.73 -20.00
N ASP A 633 0.77 -9.81 -19.21
CA ASP A 633 0.33 -11.15 -19.62
C ASP A 633 0.94 -11.62 -20.97
N PRO A 634 2.26 -11.88 -21.02
CA PRO A 634 2.98 -12.16 -22.27
C PRO A 634 2.54 -13.44 -22.98
N TYR A 635 1.94 -14.40 -22.26
CA TYR A 635 1.33 -15.61 -22.82
C TYR A 635 0.11 -15.34 -23.71
N PHE A 636 -0.48 -14.14 -23.70
CA PHE A 636 -1.54 -13.74 -24.63
C PHE A 636 -1.02 -13.02 -25.90
N SER A 637 0.28 -13.13 -26.20
CA SER A 637 0.88 -12.51 -27.38
C SER A 637 0.44 -13.19 -28.68
N THR A 638 0.06 -12.37 -29.66
CA THR A 638 -0.38 -12.81 -31.00
C THR A 638 0.64 -12.49 -32.10
N SER A 639 1.79 -11.93 -31.75
CA SER A 639 2.91 -11.66 -32.66
C SER A 639 4.16 -11.28 -31.86
N LEU A 640 5.36 -11.34 -32.45
CA LEU A 640 6.62 -10.97 -31.78
C LEU A 640 6.64 -9.49 -31.40
N GLN A 641 6.09 -8.63 -32.26
CA GLN A 641 5.91 -7.20 -31.98
C GLN A 641 4.98 -6.96 -30.75
N ASN A 642 3.96 -7.80 -30.55
CA ASN A 642 3.05 -7.72 -29.40
C ASN A 642 3.76 -8.19 -28.11
N PHE A 643 4.54 -9.27 -28.21
CA PHE A 643 5.35 -9.80 -27.10
C PHE A 643 6.39 -8.79 -26.62
N TRP A 644 7.38 -8.47 -27.46
CA TRP A 644 8.54 -7.65 -27.09
C TRP A 644 8.22 -6.16 -26.88
N GLY A 645 7.23 -5.61 -27.60
CA GLY A 645 6.94 -4.18 -27.56
C GLY A 645 5.87 -3.76 -26.54
N ARG A 646 5.10 -4.69 -25.96
CA ARG A 646 3.91 -4.36 -25.13
C ARG A 646 3.64 -5.28 -23.94
N ARG A 647 4.36 -6.40 -23.79
CA ARG A 647 4.02 -7.44 -22.80
C ARG A 647 5.19 -7.99 -21.99
N TRP A 648 6.36 -8.10 -22.60
CA TRP A 648 7.59 -8.58 -21.96
C TRP A 648 8.42 -7.42 -21.41
N ASN A 649 8.80 -7.49 -20.13
CA ASN A 649 9.74 -6.61 -19.43
C ASN A 649 9.72 -5.14 -19.90
N LEU A 650 8.64 -4.43 -19.56
CA LEU A 650 8.37 -3.07 -20.07
C LEU A 650 9.44 -2.04 -19.64
N VAL A 651 10.09 -2.24 -18.50
CA VAL A 651 11.19 -1.39 -18.01
C VAL A 651 12.44 -1.55 -18.88
N ALA A 652 12.82 -2.78 -19.23
CA ALA A 652 13.93 -3.01 -20.15
C ALA A 652 13.64 -2.47 -21.55
N HIS A 653 12.43 -2.67 -22.08
CA HIS A 653 12.00 -2.10 -23.36
C HIS A 653 12.09 -0.56 -23.36
N SER A 654 11.62 0.10 -22.30
CA SER A 654 11.64 1.55 -22.16
C SER A 654 13.07 2.11 -22.11
N ILE A 655 13.95 1.50 -21.31
CA ILE A 655 15.36 1.90 -21.19
C ILE A 655 16.12 1.67 -22.51
N LEU A 656 15.99 0.50 -23.15
CA LEU A 656 16.59 0.24 -24.47
C LEU A 656 16.05 1.18 -25.54
N ARG A 657 14.77 1.57 -25.45
CA ARG A 657 14.17 2.51 -26.38
C ARG A 657 14.85 3.88 -26.32
N SER A 658 15.02 4.45 -25.13
CA SER A 658 15.66 5.77 -24.99
C SER A 658 17.18 5.73 -25.14
N ALA A 659 17.84 4.62 -24.80
CA ALA A 659 19.29 4.50 -24.82
C ALA A 659 19.86 4.04 -26.18
N VAL A 660 19.12 3.21 -26.93
CA VAL A 660 19.60 2.60 -28.18
C VAL A 660 18.66 2.91 -29.34
N TYR A 661 17.37 2.56 -29.25
CA TYR A 661 16.45 2.68 -30.38
C TYR A 661 16.32 4.12 -30.90
N GLU A 662 16.03 5.09 -30.04
CA GLU A 662 15.80 6.48 -30.45
C GLU A 662 17.08 7.13 -31.00
N PRO A 663 18.26 7.05 -30.34
CA PRO A 663 19.52 7.53 -30.91
C PRO A 663 19.88 6.87 -32.25
N THR A 664 19.79 5.54 -32.35
CA THR A 664 20.11 4.82 -33.60
C THR A 664 19.15 5.17 -34.72
N ARG A 665 17.83 5.25 -34.43
CA ARG A 665 16.83 5.67 -35.43
C ARG A 665 17.10 7.09 -35.92
N ASP A 666 17.38 8.02 -35.01
CA ASP A 666 17.53 9.43 -35.39
C ASP A 666 18.79 9.67 -36.22
N TYR A 667 19.89 8.95 -35.90
CA TYR A 667 21.09 8.88 -36.76
C TYR A 667 20.80 8.22 -38.11
N SER A 668 20.21 7.02 -38.12
CA SER A 668 19.88 6.28 -39.35
C SER A 668 18.87 6.99 -40.25
N ALA A 669 18.01 7.85 -39.70
CA ALA A 669 17.09 8.67 -40.47
C ALA A 669 17.79 9.74 -41.32
N GLY A 670 18.99 10.19 -40.90
CA GLY A 670 19.85 11.07 -41.69
C GLY A 670 20.63 10.36 -42.80
N VAL A 671 20.84 9.03 -42.67
CA VAL A 671 21.67 8.24 -43.61
C VAL A 671 20.84 7.43 -44.61
N ILE A 672 19.78 6.76 -44.15
CA ILE A 672 18.98 5.78 -44.92
C ILE A 672 17.50 6.24 -45.05
N GLY A 673 17.18 7.42 -44.53
CA GLY A 673 15.83 7.99 -44.56
C GLY A 673 14.87 7.45 -43.50
N ARG A 674 13.82 8.24 -43.21
CA ARG A 674 12.88 7.98 -42.10
C ARG A 674 12.09 6.69 -42.19
N GLU A 675 11.86 6.15 -43.39
CA GLU A 675 11.11 4.89 -43.57
C GLU A 675 11.90 3.66 -43.13
N TRP A 676 13.22 3.65 -43.37
CA TRP A 676 14.09 2.49 -43.10
C TRP A 676 14.84 2.59 -41.78
N ALA A 677 14.99 3.80 -41.23
CA ALA A 677 15.59 4.07 -39.91
C ALA A 677 15.11 3.19 -38.73
N PRO A 678 13.84 2.71 -38.67
CA PRO A 678 13.43 1.77 -37.63
C PRO A 678 14.15 0.41 -37.67
N LEU A 679 14.60 -0.08 -38.84
CA LEU A 679 15.24 -1.40 -38.95
C LEU A 679 16.56 -1.50 -38.16
N PRO A 680 17.59 -0.65 -38.41
CA PRO A 680 18.82 -0.69 -37.63
C PRO A 680 18.60 -0.34 -36.15
N ALA A 681 17.58 0.48 -35.85
CA ALA A 681 17.22 0.81 -34.47
C ALA A 681 16.66 -0.39 -33.68
N VAL A 682 15.81 -1.23 -34.30
CA VAL A 682 15.38 -2.50 -33.70
C VAL A 682 16.58 -3.44 -33.55
N PHE A 683 17.34 -3.64 -34.63
CA PHE A 683 18.49 -4.56 -34.63
C PHE A 683 19.50 -4.20 -33.54
N GLY A 684 19.91 -2.93 -33.44
CA GLY A 684 20.82 -2.45 -32.40
C GLY A 684 20.26 -2.63 -30.99
N SER A 685 18.96 -2.40 -30.78
CA SER A 685 18.32 -2.61 -29.47
C SER A 685 18.34 -4.08 -29.04
N PHE A 686 18.10 -5.01 -29.98
CA PHE A 686 18.17 -6.45 -29.72
C PHE A 686 19.61 -6.93 -29.54
N LEU A 687 20.57 -6.47 -30.35
CA LEU A 687 21.98 -6.79 -30.20
C LEU A 687 22.51 -6.38 -28.82
N VAL A 688 22.25 -5.13 -28.40
CA VAL A 688 22.65 -4.63 -27.08
C VAL A 688 21.97 -5.40 -25.94
N SER A 689 20.69 -5.76 -26.11
CA SER A 689 20.02 -6.68 -25.17
C SER A 689 20.71 -8.04 -25.10
N GLY A 690 21.11 -8.62 -26.24
CA GLY A 690 21.81 -9.89 -26.33
C GLY A 690 23.13 -9.88 -25.56
N LEU A 691 23.97 -8.88 -25.81
CA LEU A 691 25.25 -8.68 -25.10
C LEU A 691 25.05 -8.60 -23.57
N MET A 692 23.99 -7.90 -23.11
CA MET A 692 23.71 -7.82 -21.68
C MET A 692 23.23 -9.14 -21.07
N HIS A 693 22.45 -9.94 -21.81
CA HIS A 693 22.05 -11.27 -21.33
C HIS A 693 23.24 -12.24 -21.32
N GLU A 694 24.12 -12.18 -22.32
CA GLU A 694 25.38 -12.94 -22.35
C GLU A 694 26.24 -12.61 -21.12
N HIS A 695 26.35 -11.33 -20.76
CA HIS A 695 27.03 -10.88 -19.54
C HIS A 695 26.36 -11.39 -18.25
N ILE A 696 25.03 -11.36 -18.16
CA ILE A 696 24.29 -11.91 -17.01
C ILE A 696 24.54 -13.42 -16.86
N TYR A 697 24.52 -14.18 -17.96
CA TYR A 697 24.85 -15.61 -17.96
C TYR A 697 26.31 -15.88 -17.58
N TYR A 698 27.24 -15.05 -18.07
CA TYR A 698 28.64 -15.10 -17.68
C TYR A 698 28.83 -14.87 -16.17
N CYS A 699 28.12 -13.92 -15.56
CA CYS A 699 28.14 -13.74 -14.10
C CYS A 699 27.64 -15.02 -13.41
N MET A 700 26.39 -15.42 -13.67
CA MET A 700 25.73 -16.52 -12.96
C MET A 700 26.45 -17.87 -13.10
N GLY A 701 27.03 -18.17 -14.27
CA GLY A 701 27.67 -19.45 -14.55
C GLY A 701 29.19 -19.46 -14.46
N ARG A 702 29.85 -18.32 -14.71
CA ARG A 702 31.31 -18.18 -14.92
C ARG A 702 31.88 -19.11 -16.00
N VAL A 703 31.00 -19.56 -16.90
CA VAL A 703 31.33 -20.32 -18.11
C VAL A 703 31.62 -19.32 -19.22
N ARG A 704 32.54 -19.66 -20.14
CA ARG A 704 32.85 -18.80 -21.29
C ARG A 704 31.59 -18.55 -22.15
N PRO A 705 31.34 -17.31 -22.60
CA PRO A 705 30.21 -17.01 -23.47
C PRO A 705 30.38 -17.72 -24.81
N THR A 706 29.34 -18.39 -25.30
CA THR A 706 29.31 -18.99 -26.65
C THR A 706 28.53 -18.13 -27.65
N TRP A 707 27.97 -17.00 -27.21
CA TRP A 707 27.20 -16.05 -28.01
C TRP A 707 25.84 -16.58 -28.49
N GLU A 708 25.44 -17.80 -28.13
CA GLU A 708 24.12 -18.37 -28.45
C GLU A 708 22.98 -17.49 -27.95
N VAL A 709 23.08 -16.96 -26.73
CA VAL A 709 22.07 -16.07 -26.16
C VAL A 709 22.05 -14.73 -26.91
N THR A 710 23.22 -14.21 -27.28
CA THR A 710 23.31 -13.04 -28.17
C THR A 710 22.64 -13.31 -29.52
N TRP A 711 22.87 -14.49 -30.12
CA TRP A 711 22.23 -14.91 -31.38
C TRP A 711 20.72 -15.11 -31.26
N PHE A 712 20.20 -15.56 -30.11
CA PHE A 712 18.76 -15.58 -29.83
C PHE A 712 18.15 -14.18 -30.00
N PHE A 713 18.74 -13.16 -29.36
CA PHE A 713 18.24 -11.79 -29.50
C PHE A 713 18.44 -11.24 -30.91
N VAL A 714 19.59 -11.49 -31.56
CA VAL A 714 19.83 -11.05 -32.95
C VAL A 714 18.80 -11.65 -33.91
N LEU A 715 18.49 -12.95 -33.79
CA LEU A 715 17.47 -13.63 -34.58
C LEU A 715 16.09 -12.96 -34.40
N HIS A 716 15.66 -12.74 -33.16
CA HIS A 716 14.40 -12.02 -32.88
C HIS A 716 14.43 -10.57 -33.38
N GLY A 717 15.60 -9.91 -33.33
CA GLY A 717 15.87 -8.58 -33.85
C GLY A 717 15.84 -8.47 -35.38
N VAL A 718 15.92 -9.59 -36.11
CA VAL A 718 15.70 -9.69 -37.57
C VAL A 718 14.27 -10.13 -37.89
N CYS A 719 13.74 -11.12 -37.17
CA CYS A 719 12.38 -11.62 -37.39
C CYS A 719 11.30 -10.58 -37.07
N LEU A 720 11.48 -9.75 -36.04
CA LEU A 720 10.49 -8.72 -35.67
C LEU A 720 10.37 -7.60 -36.73
N PRO A 721 11.46 -7.05 -37.31
CA PRO A 721 11.37 -6.17 -38.46
C PRO A 721 10.77 -6.84 -39.70
N VAL A 722 11.10 -8.11 -40.00
CA VAL A 722 10.48 -8.87 -41.10
C VAL A 722 8.96 -8.98 -40.88
N GLU A 723 8.51 -9.28 -39.65
CA GLU A 723 7.09 -9.29 -39.29
C GLU A 723 6.42 -7.91 -39.53
N ILE A 724 7.10 -6.81 -39.21
CA ILE A 724 6.61 -5.44 -39.45
C ILE A 724 6.52 -5.12 -40.95
N VAL A 725 7.55 -5.45 -41.73
CA VAL A 725 7.57 -5.23 -43.19
C VAL A 725 6.49 -6.06 -43.87
N LEU A 726 6.35 -7.34 -43.50
CA LEU A 726 5.30 -8.23 -44.02
C LEU A 726 3.89 -7.70 -43.70
N LYS A 727 3.66 -7.21 -42.47
CA LYS A 727 2.40 -6.55 -42.10
C LYS A 727 2.14 -5.26 -42.89
N LYS A 728 3.16 -4.44 -43.17
CA LYS A 728 3.06 -3.22 -43.99
C LYS A 728 2.71 -3.58 -45.44
N ALA A 729 3.40 -4.56 -46.01
CA ALA A 729 3.19 -5.04 -47.39
C ALA A 729 1.80 -5.66 -47.60
N LEU A 730 1.34 -6.51 -46.68
CA LEU A 730 0.02 -7.16 -46.76
C LEU A 730 -1.17 -6.20 -46.52
N LYS A 731 -0.93 -4.92 -46.20
CA LYS A 731 -1.95 -3.87 -45.93
C LYS A 731 -3.08 -4.32 -44.98
N GLY A 732 -2.79 -5.26 -44.07
CA GLY A 732 -3.77 -5.85 -43.15
C GLY A 732 -4.82 -6.78 -43.76
N ARG A 733 -4.73 -7.16 -45.06
CA ARG A 733 -5.69 -8.05 -45.73
C ARG A 733 -5.73 -9.46 -45.13
N CYS A 734 -4.56 -10.00 -44.77
CA CYS A 734 -4.44 -11.32 -44.11
C CYS A 734 -4.16 -11.16 -42.61
N ARG A 735 -5.21 -10.99 -41.80
CA ARG A 735 -5.10 -11.10 -40.33
C ARG A 735 -5.31 -12.53 -39.88
N LEU A 736 -4.23 -13.20 -39.47
CA LEU A 736 -4.30 -14.52 -38.84
C LEU A 736 -5.25 -14.49 -37.62
N PRO A 737 -6.21 -15.43 -37.51
CA PRO A 737 -7.06 -15.56 -36.33
C PRO A 737 -6.26 -15.66 -35.03
N ARG A 738 -6.82 -15.17 -33.92
CA ARG A 738 -6.16 -15.20 -32.60
C ARG A 738 -5.78 -16.62 -32.17
N VAL A 739 -6.61 -17.61 -32.53
CA VAL A 739 -6.42 -19.04 -32.24
C VAL A 739 -5.22 -19.65 -32.96
N ILE A 740 -4.80 -19.08 -34.11
CA ILE A 740 -3.65 -19.57 -34.89
C ILE A 740 -2.40 -18.74 -34.57
N SER A 741 -2.54 -17.42 -34.50
CA SER A 741 -1.41 -16.50 -34.24
C SER A 741 -0.80 -16.63 -32.85
N LEU A 742 -1.60 -16.99 -31.82
CA LEU A 742 -1.10 -17.23 -30.47
C LEU A 742 -0.19 -18.47 -30.37
N PRO A 743 -0.62 -19.70 -30.74
CA PRO A 743 0.27 -20.87 -30.70
C PRO A 743 1.44 -20.75 -31.68
N LEU A 744 1.29 -20.05 -32.81
CA LEU A 744 2.41 -19.77 -33.72
C LEU A 744 3.47 -18.88 -33.05
N THR A 745 3.05 -17.81 -32.36
CA THR A 745 3.98 -16.89 -31.66
C THR A 745 4.66 -17.58 -30.48
N LEU A 746 3.89 -18.32 -29.66
CA LEU A 746 4.45 -19.06 -28.52
C LEU A 746 5.33 -20.24 -28.98
N GLY A 747 4.94 -20.95 -30.04
CA GLY A 747 5.72 -22.02 -30.64
C GLY A 747 7.07 -21.52 -31.17
N PHE A 748 7.07 -20.40 -31.91
CA PHE A 748 8.32 -19.75 -32.34
C PHE A 748 9.20 -19.36 -31.15
N MET A 749 8.61 -18.76 -30.11
CA MET A 749 9.34 -18.38 -28.90
C MET A 749 9.94 -19.60 -28.19
N VAL A 750 9.20 -20.71 -28.05
CA VAL A 750 9.71 -21.94 -27.42
C VAL A 750 10.80 -22.60 -28.27
N VAL A 751 10.64 -22.67 -29.59
CA VAL A 751 11.63 -23.29 -30.50
C VAL A 751 12.93 -22.49 -30.53
N THR A 752 12.86 -21.15 -30.66
CA THR A 752 14.06 -20.31 -30.63
C THR A 752 14.74 -20.32 -29.26
N SER A 753 13.98 -20.33 -28.16
CA SER A 753 14.54 -20.47 -26.81
C SER A 753 15.21 -21.83 -26.61
N TYR A 754 14.60 -22.93 -27.09
CA TYR A 754 15.20 -24.27 -27.04
C TYR A 754 16.57 -24.30 -27.73
N TRP A 755 16.65 -23.69 -28.91
CA TRP A 755 17.84 -23.76 -29.75
C TRP A 755 18.98 -22.85 -29.27
N LEU A 756 18.68 -21.64 -28.78
CA LEU A 756 19.69 -20.59 -28.57
C LEU A 756 19.74 -20.01 -27.14
N PHE A 757 18.68 -20.17 -26.33
CA PHE A 757 18.63 -19.56 -24.99
C PHE A 757 18.92 -20.56 -23.87
N PHE A 758 18.28 -21.74 -23.92
CA PHE A 758 18.41 -22.77 -22.88
C PHE A 758 19.71 -23.58 -22.88
N PRO A 759 20.45 -23.79 -23.99
CA PRO A 759 21.70 -24.54 -23.91
C PRO A 759 22.71 -23.88 -22.96
N GLN A 760 22.79 -22.55 -22.94
CA GLN A 760 23.60 -21.81 -21.96
C GLN A 760 23.06 -21.90 -20.52
N PHE A 761 21.73 -21.81 -20.34
CA PHE A 761 21.10 -21.99 -19.02
C PHE A 761 21.49 -23.34 -18.38
N ILE A 762 21.48 -24.42 -19.18
CA ILE A 762 21.85 -25.77 -18.74
C ILE A 762 23.37 -25.90 -18.54
N ARG A 763 24.22 -25.33 -19.42
CA ARG A 763 25.69 -25.35 -19.24
C ARG A 763 26.13 -24.64 -17.96
N CYS A 764 25.47 -23.55 -17.59
CA CYS A 764 25.72 -22.83 -16.34
C CYS A 764 25.17 -23.56 -15.10
N LYS A 765 24.55 -24.76 -15.27
CA LYS A 765 23.81 -25.52 -14.25
C LYS A 765 22.78 -24.64 -13.52
N ALA A 766 22.14 -23.73 -14.24
CA ALA A 766 21.28 -22.70 -13.64
C ALA A 766 19.95 -23.26 -13.14
N ASP A 767 19.46 -24.31 -13.80
CA ASP A 767 18.41 -25.21 -13.31
C ASP A 767 18.77 -25.81 -11.94
N VAL A 768 19.92 -26.49 -11.85
CA VAL A 768 20.32 -27.22 -10.64
C VAL A 768 20.65 -26.26 -9.50
N ARG A 769 21.43 -25.20 -9.75
CA ARG A 769 21.88 -24.26 -8.71
C ARG A 769 20.72 -23.44 -8.12
N MET A 770 19.74 -23.02 -8.93
CA MET A 770 18.55 -22.36 -8.39
C MET A 770 17.68 -23.32 -7.58
N LEU A 771 17.43 -24.54 -8.08
CA LEU A 771 16.66 -25.54 -7.33
C LEU A 771 17.38 -25.96 -6.03
N GLN A 772 18.72 -25.98 -6.03
CA GLN A 772 19.53 -26.17 -4.84
C GLN A 772 19.37 -24.99 -3.86
N GLU A 773 19.48 -23.73 -4.30
CA GLU A 773 19.27 -22.56 -3.42
C GLU A 773 17.84 -22.50 -2.84
N TYR A 774 16.82 -22.89 -3.60
CA TYR A 774 15.47 -23.08 -3.05
C TYR A 774 15.37 -24.29 -2.12
N GLY A 775 16.11 -25.37 -2.41
CA GLY A 775 16.20 -26.55 -1.56
C GLY A 775 16.90 -26.26 -0.23
N GLU A 776 17.96 -25.45 -0.25
CA GLU A 776 18.69 -24.95 0.91
C GLU A 776 17.88 -23.90 1.67
N PHE A 777 17.13 -23.02 0.99
CA PHE A 777 16.19 -22.12 1.66
C PHE A 777 15.02 -22.88 2.29
N ALA A 778 14.49 -23.90 1.61
CA ALA A 778 13.45 -24.78 2.14
C ALA A 778 13.97 -25.71 3.25
N ALA A 779 15.23 -26.14 3.20
CA ALA A 779 15.89 -26.95 4.22
C ALA A 779 16.33 -26.09 5.41
N PHE A 780 16.81 -24.86 5.18
CA PHE A 780 16.95 -23.82 6.19
C PHE A 780 15.61 -23.64 6.87
N LEU A 781 14.55 -23.27 6.13
CA LEU A 781 13.19 -23.18 6.66
C LEU A 781 12.77 -24.46 7.41
N LYS A 782 13.10 -25.68 6.96
CA LYS A 782 12.75 -26.96 7.63
C LYS A 782 13.66 -27.35 8.81
N ASN A 783 14.84 -26.77 8.95
CA ASN A 783 15.74 -26.97 10.10
C ASN A 783 15.44 -25.92 11.17
N VAL A 784 15.11 -24.71 10.71
CA VAL A 784 14.51 -23.60 11.43
C VAL A 784 13.12 -24.02 11.95
N ILE A 785 12.28 -24.69 11.14
CA ILE A 785 10.96 -25.25 11.47
C ILE A 785 11.05 -26.78 11.70
N PRO A 786 11.20 -27.27 12.93
CA PRO A 786 11.32 -28.71 13.18
C PRO A 786 9.92 -29.31 13.39
N SER A 787 9.09 -29.36 12.34
CA SER A 787 7.80 -30.09 12.34
C SER A 787 7.17 -30.29 10.95
N PHE A 788 7.92 -30.90 10.03
CA PHE A 788 7.36 -31.64 8.88
C PHE A 788 7.53 -33.17 9.05
N ARG A 789 7.40 -33.61 10.30
CA ARG A 789 7.03 -34.96 10.75
C ARG A 789 5.89 -34.78 11.74
#